data_AF-A0A8X7CL74-F1
#
_entry.id   AF-A0A8X7CL74-F1
#
_cell.length_a   1.000
_cell.length_b   1.000
_cell.length_c   1.000
_cell.angle_alpha   90.00
_cell.angle_beta   90.00
_cell.angle_gamma   90.00
#
_symmetry.space_group_name_H-M   'P 1'
#
loop_
_entity.id
_entity.type
_entity.pdbx_description
1 polymer ?
#
loop_
_entity_poly.entity_id
_entity_poly.type
_entity_poly.pdbx_seq_one_letter_code
_entity_poly.pdbx_strand_id
1 'polypeptide(L)'
;MEEEEEEERLDMKFLPLTFIPNIIIEEIMKESICTIPYQIHNNAIILIADVCGFTSLTESYCQKGTCGIEELAKILNGYMSTLAAMLLEGGGDILNFAGDAFLVYWPDTERSTEYAFNCAVALQTHDCLQTKNLDGTLKVKIGIGKGKVVNWILGSPDDFLLFVMAGHAIAEAHHAEEMCQSGDIIISQEVFKALKEIRVDTFKTTELTDGFVKISDYKGASIKEPDPKRFDKIEGITDEHVQMTKIFLIPSLRDLRTGAELSYISELTTVTILFVSLMGIDAEEPQTLDKTFDLVLACAKSQGGVLNKMLLFDKGCTYLVVFGLPGQKHPDDAARGLLCANDIIKKHREIDLNASIGIATGTCYCGIVGHILRQEYTVIGNRVNLAARIMVKYRNEPIVLDSTTYHLSRESLGDDCFYQLPCRKMKGIESAGYIYAFRIRTKSIVVAESSVQFAEPVSVTKGEDDKEKLLSCLKSLFQEEERSKILGSGLKPVIVVQGISNSGKNYYMYYGVCEAEKIGYKICCCCTLETYRGEPFMTIGLLIQRMLDMSPQESVQERQQKILEALPGGFDSQLYLFNHLFHVQFPSPDLVNIDETYMRNEAMRLFKIIFRELPEEKDPRQHPALTRGASIARRLRIHDARSFRQSGLPREEILYQRVSRTRRPRKGNGKFFDSF
;
A
#
# COMPACT_ATOMS: atom_id res chain seq x y z
N MET A 1 44.60 -12.96 -3.45
CA MET A 1 43.72 -11.79 -3.66
C MET A 1 42.47 -12.14 -4.47
N GLU A 2 42.07 -13.42 -4.53
CA GLU A 2 40.76 -13.87 -5.05
C GLU A 2 39.96 -14.61 -3.94
N GLU A 3 40.42 -14.54 -2.68
CA GLU A 3 39.84 -15.26 -1.52
C GLU A 3 39.06 -14.34 -0.56
N GLU A 4 38.89 -13.05 -0.86
CA GLU A 4 38.12 -12.11 -0.03
C GLU A 4 36.74 -11.73 -0.62
N GLU A 5 36.35 -12.31 -1.77
CA GLU A 5 35.02 -12.11 -2.40
C GLU A 5 34.04 -13.28 -2.18
N GLU A 6 34.34 -14.23 -1.27
CA GLU A 6 33.34 -15.13 -0.68
C GLU A 6 32.59 -14.43 0.49
N GLU A 7 32.10 -13.21 0.26
CA GLU A 7 31.13 -12.59 1.18
C GLU A 7 29.89 -13.50 1.24
N GLU A 8 29.63 -13.98 2.45
CA GLU A 8 28.64 -14.99 2.80
C GLU A 8 27.30 -14.80 2.10
N ARG A 9 27.08 -15.55 1.02
CA ARG A 9 25.73 -15.73 0.48
C ARG A 9 24.94 -16.50 1.51
N LEU A 10 24.10 -15.78 2.27
CA LEU A 10 23.06 -16.38 3.09
C LEU A 10 22.32 -17.43 2.25
N ASP A 11 22.22 -18.66 2.75
CA ASP A 11 21.43 -19.69 2.07
C ASP A 11 20.01 -19.15 1.89
N MET A 12 19.55 -19.10 0.63
CA MET A 12 18.28 -18.48 0.26
C MET A 12 17.08 -19.07 1.02
N LYS A 13 17.21 -20.29 1.55
CA LYS A 13 16.19 -20.90 2.42
C LYS A 13 15.95 -20.11 3.70
N PHE A 14 16.94 -19.39 4.23
CA PHE A 14 16.84 -18.61 5.46
C PHE A 14 16.40 -17.16 5.24
N LEU A 15 16.20 -16.76 3.98
CA LEU A 15 15.75 -15.40 3.65
C LEU A 15 14.50 -14.95 4.43
N PRO A 16 13.43 -15.77 4.59
CA PRO A 16 12.26 -15.35 5.38
C PRO A 16 12.59 -14.94 6.82
N LEU A 17 13.61 -15.55 7.42
CA LEU A 17 14.02 -15.29 8.81
C LEU A 17 14.69 -13.93 8.99
N THR A 18 15.24 -13.34 7.92
CA THR A 18 15.83 -12.00 7.99
C THR A 18 14.74 -10.94 8.15
N PHE A 19 13.49 -11.25 7.78
CA PHE A 19 12.37 -10.31 7.85
C PHE A 19 11.66 -10.26 9.21
N ILE A 20 12.02 -11.15 10.13
CA ILE A 20 11.37 -11.26 11.44
C ILE A 20 12.39 -11.15 12.58
N PRO A 21 12.02 -10.61 13.75
CA PRO A 21 12.84 -10.61 14.97
C PRO A 21 13.19 -12.02 15.50
N ASN A 22 14.30 -12.14 16.23
CA ASN A 22 14.77 -13.40 16.82
C ASN A 22 13.76 -13.94 17.83
N ILE A 23 13.12 -13.07 18.62
CA ILE A 23 12.10 -13.47 19.57
C ILE A 23 10.96 -14.27 18.90
N ILE A 24 10.59 -13.94 17.65
CA ILE A 24 9.58 -14.72 16.92
C ILE A 24 10.13 -16.09 16.53
N ILE A 25 11.38 -16.15 16.06
CA ILE A 25 12.03 -17.40 15.65
C ILE A 25 12.11 -18.36 16.84
N GLU A 26 12.54 -17.87 18.00
CA GLU A 26 12.62 -18.64 19.24
C GLU A 26 11.25 -19.20 19.66
N GLU A 27 10.18 -18.41 19.55
CA GLU A 27 8.83 -18.86 19.92
C GLU A 27 8.24 -19.87 18.93
N ILE A 28 8.56 -19.74 17.63
CA ILE A 28 8.22 -20.74 16.61
C ILE A 28 8.90 -22.07 16.93
N MET A 29 10.19 -22.05 17.28
CA MET A 29 10.95 -23.27 17.59
C MET A 29 10.50 -23.97 18.87
N LYS A 30 9.93 -23.23 19.83
CA LYS A 30 9.34 -23.82 21.04
C LYS A 30 7.96 -24.44 20.80
N GLU A 31 7.45 -24.42 19.56
CA GLU A 31 6.08 -24.83 19.19
C GLU A 31 5.00 -24.18 20.07
N SER A 32 5.30 -23.04 20.68
CA SER A 32 4.44 -22.43 21.70
C SER A 32 3.27 -21.64 21.11
N ILE A 33 3.30 -21.41 19.79
CA ILE A 33 2.26 -20.72 19.02
C ILE A 33 1.12 -21.70 18.69
N CYS A 34 0.49 -22.25 19.72
CA CYS A 34 -0.64 -23.18 19.59
C CYS A 34 -2.01 -22.48 19.69
N THR A 35 -2.07 -21.29 20.29
CA THR A 35 -3.31 -20.54 20.53
C THR A 35 -3.11 -19.04 20.29
N ILE A 36 -3.97 -18.42 19.48
CA ILE A 36 -3.94 -16.98 19.17
C ILE A 36 -5.19 -16.31 19.79
N PRO A 37 -5.09 -15.09 20.37
CA PRO A 37 -3.88 -14.27 20.56
C PRO A 37 -2.91 -14.93 21.54
N TYR A 38 -1.63 -14.97 21.18
CA TYR A 38 -0.56 -15.49 22.05
C TYR A 38 0.14 -14.33 22.74
N GLN A 39 0.33 -14.44 24.05
CA GLN A 39 0.98 -13.41 24.86
C GLN A 39 2.12 -13.97 25.71
N ILE A 40 3.19 -13.18 25.83
CA ILE A 40 4.35 -13.50 26.67
C ILE A 40 4.70 -12.28 27.51
N HIS A 41 4.78 -12.46 28.82
CA HIS A 41 5.25 -11.42 29.73
C HIS A 41 6.70 -11.68 30.12
N ASN A 42 7.53 -10.65 30.02
CA ASN A 42 8.91 -10.68 30.47
C ASN A 42 9.40 -9.27 30.83
N ASN A 43 10.58 -9.20 31.46
CA ASN A 43 11.29 -7.94 31.60
C ASN A 43 12.26 -7.77 30.42
N ALA A 44 12.44 -6.54 29.99
CA ALA A 44 13.26 -6.20 28.84
C ALA A 44 13.96 -4.86 29.01
N ILE A 45 15.01 -4.67 28.21
CA ILE A 45 15.61 -3.37 27.92
C ILE A 45 15.20 -3.03 26.49
N ILE A 46 14.64 -1.83 26.33
CA ILE A 46 14.19 -1.31 25.04
C ILE A 46 15.03 -0.10 24.68
N LEU A 47 15.55 -0.08 23.45
CA LEU A 47 16.22 1.06 22.87
C LEU A 47 15.42 1.56 21.68
N ILE A 48 15.11 2.86 21.68
CA ILE A 48 14.57 3.56 20.53
C ILE A 48 15.66 4.48 20.00
N ALA A 49 16.03 4.29 18.74
CA ALA A 49 17.02 5.10 18.05
C ALA A 49 16.36 5.82 16.86
N ASP A 50 16.02 7.11 17.03
CA ASP A 50 15.47 7.97 15.98
C ASP A 50 16.58 8.73 15.26
N VAL A 51 16.65 8.63 13.94
CA VAL A 51 17.72 9.26 13.19
C VAL A 51 17.37 10.71 12.81
N CYS A 52 18.14 11.66 13.32
CA CYS A 52 17.86 13.08 13.10
C CYS A 52 18.07 13.49 11.64
N GLY A 53 17.15 14.32 11.13
CA GLY A 53 17.27 14.97 9.82
C GLY A 53 16.70 14.16 8.66
N PHE A 54 16.39 12.88 8.83
CA PHE A 54 15.85 12.03 7.75
C PHE A 54 14.54 12.51 7.16
N THR A 55 13.63 13.02 8.00
CA THR A 55 12.40 13.66 7.51
C THR A 55 12.72 14.81 6.54
N SER A 56 13.63 15.72 6.91
CA SER A 56 14.02 16.86 6.07
C SER A 56 14.75 16.43 4.79
N LEU A 57 15.58 15.39 4.88
CA LEU A 57 16.23 14.80 3.71
C LEU A 57 15.24 14.14 2.77
N THR A 58 14.27 13.44 3.32
CA THR A 58 13.18 12.84 2.54
C THR A 58 12.45 13.94 1.76
N GLU A 59 12.13 15.07 2.39
CA GLU A 59 11.50 16.20 1.69
C GLU A 59 12.38 16.76 0.56
N SER A 60 13.65 17.08 0.85
CA SER A 60 14.61 17.64 -0.12
C SER A 60 14.82 16.71 -1.33
N TYR A 61 15.01 15.41 -1.09
CA TYR A 61 15.22 14.45 -2.16
C TYR A 61 13.93 14.15 -2.94
N CYS A 62 12.76 14.12 -2.31
CA CYS A 62 11.49 14.01 -3.01
C CYS A 62 11.23 15.22 -3.94
N GLN A 63 11.73 16.43 -3.62
CA GLN A 63 11.62 17.60 -4.51
C GLN A 63 12.43 17.45 -5.81
N LYS A 64 13.48 16.62 -5.82
CA LYS A 64 14.27 16.31 -7.03
C LYS A 64 13.56 15.32 -7.98
N GLY A 65 12.33 14.89 -7.66
CA GLY A 65 11.57 13.93 -8.47
C GLY A 65 12.02 12.49 -8.28
N THR A 66 11.75 11.63 -9.26
CA THR A 66 11.98 10.16 -9.17
C THR A 66 13.44 9.80 -8.90
N CYS A 67 14.39 10.44 -9.59
CA CYS A 67 15.82 10.21 -9.39
C CYS A 67 16.25 10.51 -7.95
N GLY A 68 15.65 11.53 -7.32
CA GLY A 68 15.92 11.86 -5.92
C GLY A 68 15.40 10.81 -4.93
N ILE A 69 14.22 10.22 -5.19
CA ILE A 69 13.68 9.16 -4.33
C ILE A 69 14.55 7.90 -4.42
N GLU A 70 15.05 7.53 -5.61
CA GLU A 70 16.00 6.42 -5.76
C GLU A 70 17.32 6.66 -5.02
N GLU A 71 17.88 7.87 -5.13
CA GLU A 71 19.11 8.25 -4.44
C GLU A 71 18.92 8.22 -2.92
N LEU A 72 17.79 8.75 -2.42
CA LEU A 72 17.41 8.69 -1.01
C LEU A 72 17.32 7.25 -0.52
N ALA A 73 16.66 6.36 -1.27
CA ALA A 73 16.51 4.97 -0.88
C ALA A 73 17.88 4.26 -0.76
N LYS A 74 18.81 4.51 -1.70
CA LYS A 74 20.17 3.96 -1.64
C LYS A 74 20.95 4.46 -0.42
N ILE A 75 20.92 5.76 -0.17
CA ILE A 75 21.62 6.37 0.97
C ILE A 75 21.03 5.86 2.29
N LEU A 76 19.70 5.87 2.40
CA LEU A 76 18.98 5.39 3.58
C LEU A 76 19.28 3.92 3.83
N ASN A 77 19.22 3.06 2.82
CA ASN A 77 19.52 1.64 2.98
C ASN A 77 20.96 1.38 3.42
N GLY A 78 21.93 2.04 2.80
CA GLY A 78 23.33 1.91 3.22
C GLY A 78 23.53 2.33 4.68
N TYR A 79 22.95 3.47 5.05
CA TYR A 79 23.03 4.00 6.40
C TYR A 79 22.31 3.12 7.44
N MET A 80 21.06 2.74 7.18
CA MET A 80 20.25 1.89 8.07
C MET A 80 20.86 0.50 8.22
N SER A 81 21.48 -0.05 7.15
CA SER A 81 22.21 -1.32 7.20
C SER A 81 23.40 -1.25 8.16
N THR A 82 24.20 -0.17 8.11
CA THR A 82 25.32 0.02 9.05
C THR A 82 24.85 0.14 10.50
N LEU A 83 23.79 0.91 10.76
CA LEU A 83 23.24 1.01 12.12
C LEU A 83 22.67 -0.31 12.62
N ALA A 84 21.95 -1.04 11.76
CA ALA A 84 21.43 -2.35 12.09
C ALA A 84 22.55 -3.36 12.38
N ALA A 85 23.66 -3.34 11.64
CA ALA A 85 24.82 -4.20 11.92
C ALA A 85 25.36 -3.98 13.33
N MET A 86 25.61 -2.72 13.73
CA MET A 86 26.08 -2.40 15.08
C MET A 86 25.12 -2.84 16.18
N LEU A 87 23.82 -2.67 15.96
CA LEU A 87 22.78 -3.09 16.91
C LEU A 87 22.78 -4.62 17.10
N LEU A 88 22.90 -5.36 15.99
CA LEU A 88 22.98 -6.82 16.00
C LEU A 88 24.28 -7.32 16.66
N GLU A 89 25.42 -6.70 16.36
CA GLU A 89 26.73 -7.07 16.92
C GLU A 89 26.75 -6.94 18.45
N GLY A 90 26.07 -5.94 19.02
CA GLY A 90 25.90 -5.81 20.47
C GLY A 90 24.73 -6.60 21.04
N GLY A 91 24.27 -7.64 20.33
CA GLY A 91 23.28 -8.61 20.80
C GLY A 91 21.84 -8.11 20.84
N GLY A 92 21.53 -6.99 20.18
CA GLY A 92 20.19 -6.44 20.10
C GLY A 92 19.33 -7.16 19.08
N ASP A 93 18.07 -7.43 19.43
CA ASP A 93 17.07 -7.90 18.47
C ASP A 93 16.25 -6.72 17.95
N ILE A 94 16.40 -6.40 16.67
CA ILE A 94 15.66 -5.29 16.05
C ILE A 94 14.23 -5.75 15.80
N LEU A 95 13.29 -5.20 16.56
CA LEU A 95 11.87 -5.56 16.47
C LEU A 95 11.21 -4.95 15.25
N ASN A 96 11.43 -3.66 15.01
CA ASN A 96 10.75 -2.91 13.94
C ASN A 96 11.58 -1.72 13.45
N PHE A 97 11.48 -1.42 12.15
CA PHE A 97 11.99 -0.21 11.52
C PHE A 97 10.84 0.81 11.36
N ALA A 98 10.57 1.61 12.38
CA ALA A 98 9.47 2.56 12.39
C ALA A 98 9.85 3.86 11.65
N GLY A 99 9.79 3.84 10.32
CA GLY A 99 10.21 4.98 9.50
C GLY A 99 11.73 5.15 9.56
N ASP A 100 12.18 6.24 10.18
CA ASP A 100 13.58 6.58 10.46
C ASP A 100 14.05 6.17 11.86
N ALA A 101 13.25 5.42 12.61
CA ALA A 101 13.59 4.93 13.95
C ALA A 101 13.74 3.40 14.04
N PHE A 102 14.66 2.95 14.90
CA PHE A 102 14.80 1.55 15.29
C PHE A 102 14.15 1.31 16.65
N LEU A 103 13.37 0.24 16.76
CA LEU A 103 12.96 -0.33 18.04
C LEU A 103 13.74 -1.62 18.28
N VAL A 104 14.56 -1.64 19.33
CA VAL A 104 15.51 -2.74 19.61
C VAL A 104 15.28 -3.28 21.01
N TYR A 105 15.38 -4.59 21.13
CA TYR A 105 15.06 -5.35 22.33
C TYR A 105 16.25 -6.18 22.81
N TRP A 106 16.43 -6.20 24.13
CA TRP A 106 17.23 -7.20 24.84
C TRP A 106 16.40 -7.82 25.96
N PRO A 107 16.43 -9.16 26.14
CA PRO A 107 15.86 -9.79 27.32
C PRO A 107 16.59 -9.30 28.58
N ASP A 108 15.90 -9.12 29.70
CA ASP A 108 16.53 -8.64 30.95
C ASP A 108 17.42 -9.72 31.57
N THR A 109 18.71 -9.69 31.22
CA THR A 109 19.78 -10.50 31.82
C THR A 109 20.77 -9.60 32.54
N GLU A 110 21.68 -10.17 33.33
CA GLU A 110 22.65 -9.45 34.16
C GLU A 110 23.45 -8.38 33.39
N ARG A 111 23.79 -8.63 32.12
CA ARG A 111 24.60 -7.72 31.28
C ARG A 111 23.82 -7.00 30.18
N SER A 112 22.54 -7.31 29.97
CA SER A 112 21.77 -6.71 28.86
C SER A 112 21.70 -5.19 28.90
N THR A 113 21.67 -4.60 30.11
CA THR A 113 21.68 -3.14 30.27
C THR A 113 23.02 -2.53 29.82
N GLU A 114 24.14 -3.20 30.10
CA GLU A 114 25.47 -2.78 29.65
C GLU A 114 25.58 -2.88 28.13
N TYR A 115 25.10 -3.97 27.53
CA TYR A 115 25.10 -4.15 26.08
C TYR A 115 24.29 -3.08 25.35
N ALA A 116 23.05 -2.83 25.78
CA ALA A 116 22.22 -1.78 25.21
C ALA A 116 22.88 -0.39 25.32
N PHE A 117 23.51 -0.09 26.46
CA PHE A 117 24.24 1.17 26.66
C PHE A 117 25.48 1.28 25.76
N ASN A 118 26.29 0.22 25.66
CA ASN A 118 27.47 0.19 24.79
C ASN A 118 27.08 0.36 23.32
N CYS A 119 25.98 -0.26 22.88
CA CYS A 119 25.40 -0.02 21.56
C CYS A 119 25.02 1.44 21.36
N ALA A 120 24.33 2.07 22.32
CA ALA A 120 23.96 3.47 22.23
C ALA A 120 25.19 4.39 22.07
N VAL A 121 26.25 4.12 22.83
CA VAL A 121 27.52 4.85 22.72
C VAL A 121 28.19 4.59 21.37
N ALA A 122 28.24 3.34 20.90
CA ALA A 122 28.81 2.99 19.61
C ALA A 122 28.07 3.71 18.47
N LEU A 123 26.72 3.68 18.47
CA LEU A 123 25.91 4.40 17.49
C LEU A 123 26.25 5.89 17.46
N GLN A 124 26.39 6.56 18.61
CA GLN A 124 26.70 8.00 18.64
C GLN A 124 28.14 8.36 18.27
N THR A 125 29.07 7.41 18.39
CA THR A 125 30.51 7.65 18.15
C THR A 125 30.97 7.15 16.79
N HIS A 126 30.12 6.43 16.04
CA HIS A 126 30.49 5.82 14.78
C HIS A 126 30.72 6.84 13.66
N ASP A 127 31.80 6.67 12.90
CA ASP A 127 32.20 7.59 11.82
C ASP A 127 31.22 7.63 10.64
N CYS A 128 30.40 6.59 10.44
CA CYS A 128 29.36 6.58 9.39
C CYS A 128 28.30 7.68 9.57
N LEU A 129 28.13 8.18 10.81
CA LEU A 129 27.30 9.34 11.10
C LEU A 129 27.87 10.63 10.48
N GLN A 130 29.16 10.65 10.13
CA GLN A 130 29.82 11.70 9.38
C GLN A 130 29.65 11.49 7.87
N THR A 131 28.42 11.35 7.38
CA THR A 131 28.17 11.22 5.93
C THR A 131 28.60 12.50 5.20
N LYS A 132 29.66 12.42 4.39
CA LYS A 132 30.26 13.55 3.64
C LYS A 132 29.34 14.23 2.61
N ASN A 133 28.20 13.63 2.27
CA ASN A 133 27.30 14.09 1.19
C ASN A 133 26.04 14.81 1.69
N LEU A 134 25.89 14.96 3.00
CA LEU A 134 24.81 15.69 3.65
C LEU A 134 25.51 16.79 4.46
N ASP A 135 25.08 18.05 4.36
CA ASP A 135 25.73 19.23 4.97
C ASP A 135 25.70 19.24 6.54
N GLY A 136 25.92 18.09 7.18
CA GLY A 136 25.98 17.90 8.62
C GLY A 136 26.18 16.42 9.00
N THR A 137 26.79 16.19 10.16
CA THR A 137 26.86 14.87 10.81
C THR A 137 25.43 14.45 11.17
N LEU A 138 24.90 13.40 10.54
CA LEU A 138 23.65 12.78 10.96
C LEU A 138 23.86 12.21 12.35
N LYS A 139 23.10 12.67 13.35
CA LYS A 139 23.14 12.09 14.70
C LYS A 139 21.86 11.31 14.96
N VAL A 140 21.91 10.47 15.98
CA VAL A 140 20.76 9.70 16.43
C VAL A 140 20.26 10.32 17.75
N LYS A 141 18.98 10.22 18.04
CA LYS A 141 18.45 10.38 19.40
C LYS A 141 18.21 9.00 19.96
N ILE A 142 18.69 8.75 21.16
CA ILE A 142 18.60 7.42 21.75
C ILE A 142 17.88 7.50 23.08
N GLY A 143 16.72 6.86 23.16
CA GLY A 143 15.98 6.63 24.40
C GLY A 143 16.13 5.18 24.84
N ILE A 144 16.47 4.94 26.12
CA ILE A 144 16.56 3.59 26.69
C ILE A 144 15.62 3.47 27.89
N GLY A 145 14.73 2.48 27.84
CA GLY A 145 13.82 2.11 28.92
C GLY A 145 14.07 0.69 29.42
N LYS A 146 13.70 0.41 30.67
CA LYS A 146 13.76 -0.92 31.27
C LYS A 146 12.43 -1.21 31.96
N GLY A 147 12.04 -2.47 32.02
CA GLY A 147 10.86 -2.88 32.78
C GLY A 147 10.07 -3.99 32.11
N LYS A 148 8.81 -4.12 32.52
CA LYS A 148 7.90 -5.16 32.02
C LYS A 148 7.45 -4.85 30.59
N VAL A 149 7.43 -5.90 29.77
CA VAL A 149 6.85 -5.90 28.43
C VAL A 149 5.89 -7.08 28.26
N VAL A 150 4.93 -6.90 27.36
CA VAL A 150 4.06 -7.94 26.85
C VAL A 150 4.28 -8.06 25.34
N ASN A 151 4.61 -9.26 24.91
CA ASN A 151 4.75 -9.62 23.50
C ASN A 151 3.44 -10.24 23.03
N TRP A 152 2.93 -9.77 21.91
CA TRP A 152 1.69 -10.24 21.29
C TRP A 152 1.98 -10.85 19.93
N ILE A 153 1.36 -11.98 19.65
CA ILE A 153 1.17 -12.51 18.30
C ILE A 153 -0.34 -12.51 18.04
N LEU A 154 -0.75 -11.69 17.07
CA LEU A 154 -2.16 -11.45 16.71
C LEU A 154 -2.49 -12.00 15.33
N GLY A 155 -3.76 -12.34 15.10
CA GLY A 155 -4.29 -12.73 13.79
C GLY A 155 -4.63 -14.21 13.66
N SER A 156 -4.39 -14.79 12.48
CA SER A 156 -4.72 -16.19 12.21
C SER A 156 -3.55 -16.94 11.57
N PRO A 157 -3.19 -18.15 12.07
CA PRO A 157 -2.17 -18.99 11.46
C PRO A 157 -2.47 -19.37 10.00
N ASP A 158 -3.76 -19.41 9.63
CA ASP A 158 -4.20 -19.75 8.28
C ASP A 158 -4.06 -18.57 7.29
N ASP A 159 -3.76 -17.37 7.78
CA ASP A 159 -3.84 -16.15 6.98
C ASP A 159 -2.67 -15.18 7.22
N PHE A 160 -2.59 -14.53 8.38
CA PHE A 160 -1.55 -13.55 8.68
C PHE A 160 -1.38 -13.45 10.19
N LEU A 161 -0.13 -13.52 10.64
CA LEU A 161 0.24 -13.21 12.01
C LEU A 161 1.04 -11.92 12.06
N LEU A 162 0.79 -11.11 13.09
CA LEU A 162 1.55 -9.91 13.36
C LEU A 162 2.13 -9.97 14.78
N PHE A 163 3.43 -9.71 14.89
CA PHE A 163 4.10 -9.53 16.17
C PHE A 163 4.08 -8.05 16.57
N VAL A 164 3.79 -7.81 17.84
CA VAL A 164 3.70 -6.47 18.40
C VAL A 164 4.08 -6.53 19.89
N MET A 165 4.81 -5.54 20.37
CA MET A 165 5.22 -5.45 21.78
C MET A 165 4.66 -4.19 22.42
N ALA A 166 4.27 -4.28 23.69
CA ALA A 166 3.85 -3.15 24.51
C ALA A 166 4.42 -3.27 25.93
N GLY A 167 4.24 -2.24 26.74
CA GLY A 167 4.55 -2.25 28.17
C GLY A 167 5.43 -1.09 28.61
N HIS A 168 5.68 -1.04 29.91
CA HIS A 168 6.36 0.07 30.58
C HIS A 168 7.72 0.40 29.98
N ALA A 169 8.51 -0.61 29.62
CA ALA A 169 9.85 -0.38 29.06
C ALA A 169 9.81 0.37 27.71
N ILE A 170 8.79 0.10 26.88
CA ILE A 170 8.58 0.80 25.60
C ILE A 170 8.14 2.24 25.87
N ALA A 171 7.21 2.43 26.80
CA ALA A 171 6.72 3.76 27.19
C ALA A 171 7.87 4.66 27.67
N GLU A 172 8.72 4.14 28.55
CA GLU A 172 9.90 4.85 29.04
C GLU A 172 10.90 5.16 27.92
N ALA A 173 11.21 4.18 27.06
CA ALA A 173 12.14 4.40 25.94
C ALA A 173 11.63 5.46 24.97
N HIS A 174 10.32 5.46 24.68
CA HIS A 174 9.68 6.46 23.84
C HIS A 174 9.70 7.84 24.47
N HIS A 175 9.34 7.96 25.76
CA HIS A 175 9.40 9.24 26.46
C HIS A 175 10.82 9.79 26.55
N ALA A 176 11.81 8.92 26.77
CA ALA A 176 13.22 9.29 26.73
C ALA A 176 13.65 9.83 25.36
N GLU A 177 13.26 9.18 24.25
CA GLU A 177 13.55 9.68 22.89
C GLU A 177 12.87 11.03 22.62
N GLU A 178 11.62 11.23 23.04
CA GLU A 178 10.90 12.49 22.81
C GLU A 178 11.61 13.70 23.46
N MET A 179 12.31 13.48 24.57
CA MET A 179 13.10 14.49 25.27
C MET A 179 14.49 14.73 24.65
N CYS A 180 14.96 13.85 23.77
CA CYS A 180 16.30 13.92 23.19
C CYS A 180 16.42 15.08 22.19
N GLN A 181 17.57 15.76 22.26
CA GLN A 181 18.10 16.54 21.15
C GLN A 181 19.02 15.68 20.28
N SER A 182 19.41 16.21 19.13
CA SER A 182 20.29 15.52 18.18
C SER A 182 21.62 15.10 18.83
N GLY A 183 21.86 13.80 18.93
CA GLY A 183 23.06 13.23 19.58
C GLY A 183 22.91 12.92 21.07
N ASP A 184 21.72 13.09 21.63
CA ASP A 184 21.47 12.76 23.03
C ASP A 184 21.27 11.26 23.24
N ILE A 185 21.71 10.80 24.41
CA ILE A 185 21.31 9.51 25.00
C ILE A 185 20.60 9.83 26.31
N ILE A 186 19.31 9.51 26.38
CA ILE A 186 18.50 9.64 27.59
C ILE A 186 18.05 8.26 28.03
N ILE A 187 18.19 7.98 29.32
CA ILE A 187 17.85 6.69 29.91
C ILE A 187 16.85 6.86 31.04
N SER A 188 16.02 5.84 31.28
CA SER A 188 15.11 5.81 32.42
C SER A 188 15.85 5.59 33.74
N GLN A 189 15.16 5.86 34.86
CA GLN A 189 15.73 5.72 36.21
C GLN A 189 16.15 4.27 36.51
N GLU A 190 15.43 3.29 35.97
CA GLU A 190 15.70 1.87 36.17
C GLU A 190 16.99 1.45 35.46
N VAL A 191 17.18 1.92 34.22
CA VAL A 191 18.43 1.74 33.46
C VAL A 191 19.61 2.37 34.20
N PHE A 192 19.42 3.59 34.71
CA PHE A 192 20.48 4.31 35.44
C PHE A 192 20.94 3.59 36.71
N LYS A 193 19.99 3.05 37.49
CA LYS A 193 20.30 2.24 38.69
C LYS A 193 21.11 1.01 38.33
N ALA A 194 20.70 0.27 37.29
CA ALA A 194 21.41 -0.92 36.83
C ALA A 194 22.84 -0.59 36.35
N LEU A 195 23.05 0.51 35.61
CA LEU A 195 24.40 0.92 35.17
C LEU A 195 25.32 1.32 36.34
N LYS A 196 24.77 1.94 37.40
CA LYS A 196 25.53 2.27 38.61
C LYS A 196 25.99 1.04 39.38
N GLU A 197 25.15 0.01 39.45
CA GLU A 197 25.48 -1.26 40.10
C GLU A 197 26.63 -1.99 39.37
N ILE A 198 26.64 -1.92 38.04
CA ILE A 198 27.67 -2.53 37.18
C ILE A 198 28.97 -1.70 37.16
N ARG A 199 28.98 -0.50 37.76
CA ARG A 199 30.14 0.43 37.86
C ARG A 199 30.67 0.93 36.51
N VAL A 200 29.77 1.31 35.61
CA VAL A 200 30.16 2.00 34.38
C VAL A 200 30.43 3.48 34.71
N ASP A 201 31.62 3.80 35.23
CA ASP A 201 31.99 5.17 35.65
C ASP A 201 32.55 6.04 34.50
N THR A 202 32.20 5.72 33.25
CA THR A 202 32.81 6.31 32.05
C THR A 202 32.02 7.48 31.45
N PHE A 203 31.01 7.98 32.15
CA PHE A 203 30.12 9.04 31.65
C PHE A 203 29.66 10.03 32.74
N LYS A 204 29.30 11.24 32.30
CA LYS A 204 28.63 12.27 33.12
C LYS A 204 27.11 12.17 32.95
N THR A 205 26.39 12.57 33.99
CA THR A 205 24.92 12.53 34.01
C THR A 205 24.32 13.90 34.31
N THR A 206 23.14 14.14 33.78
CA THR A 206 22.29 15.29 34.12
C THR A 206 20.88 14.77 34.34
N GLU A 207 20.34 14.97 35.54
CA GLU A 207 18.95 14.60 35.83
C GLU A 207 17.99 15.52 35.05
N LEU A 208 16.97 14.89 34.46
CA LEU A 208 15.86 15.54 33.79
C LEU A 208 14.59 15.42 34.64
N THR A 209 13.48 15.93 34.13
CA THR A 209 12.17 15.76 34.77
C THR A 209 11.76 14.29 34.77
N ASP A 210 10.87 13.92 35.70
CA ASP A 210 10.23 12.60 35.78
C ASP A 210 11.18 11.41 35.96
N GLY A 211 12.40 11.66 36.47
CA GLY A 211 13.36 10.60 36.80
C GLY A 211 14.21 10.11 35.63
N PHE A 212 14.15 10.78 34.47
CA PHE A 212 15.03 10.47 33.34
C PHE A 212 16.41 11.09 33.52
N VAL A 213 17.43 10.45 32.95
CA VAL A 213 18.82 10.88 33.08
C VAL A 213 19.44 11.01 31.70
N LYS A 214 19.97 12.21 31.39
CA LYS A 214 20.77 12.44 30.19
C LYS A 214 22.20 12.03 30.43
N ILE A 215 22.75 11.24 29.51
CA ILE A 215 24.15 10.82 29.52
C ILE A 215 24.98 11.75 28.63
N SER A 216 26.16 12.12 29.10
CA SER A 216 27.11 13.00 28.42
C SER A 216 28.55 12.57 28.71
N ASP A 217 29.52 13.05 27.92
CA ASP A 217 30.96 12.79 28.14
C ASP A 217 31.30 11.29 28.30
N TYR A 218 30.68 10.46 27.46
CA TYR A 218 30.93 9.02 27.39
C TYR A 218 32.16 8.74 26.53
N LYS A 219 33.01 7.81 26.95
CA LYS A 219 34.12 7.30 26.13
C LYS A 219 33.63 6.22 25.19
N GLY A 220 34.18 6.15 23.98
CA GLY A 220 33.85 5.11 23.00
C GLY A 220 33.93 3.72 23.64
N ALA A 221 32.79 3.05 23.71
CA ALA A 221 32.69 1.69 24.18
C ALA A 221 32.98 0.77 22.98
N SER A 222 33.94 -0.13 23.13
CA SER A 222 34.13 -1.22 22.17
C SER A 222 33.05 -2.28 22.46
N ILE A 223 32.31 -2.67 21.43
CA ILE A 223 31.49 -3.89 21.44
C ILE A 223 32.51 -5.04 21.49
N LYS A 224 32.96 -5.40 22.70
CA LYS A 224 34.16 -6.26 22.89
C LYS A 224 33.92 -7.72 22.52
N GLU A 225 32.68 -8.16 22.53
CA GLU A 225 32.30 -9.51 22.14
C GLU A 225 31.16 -9.38 21.13
N PRO A 226 31.43 -9.51 19.81
CA PRO A 226 30.35 -9.65 18.86
C PRO A 226 29.55 -10.90 19.20
N ASP A 227 28.23 -10.77 19.20
CA ASP A 227 27.33 -11.91 19.24
C ASP A 227 27.65 -12.84 18.05
N PRO A 228 27.76 -14.18 18.20
CA PRO A 228 27.85 -15.09 17.05
C PRO A 228 26.76 -14.75 16.03
N LYS A 229 27.03 -14.97 14.74
CA LYS A 229 26.14 -14.50 13.66
C LYS A 229 24.72 -14.94 13.98
N ARG A 230 23.73 -14.10 13.68
CA ARG A 230 22.31 -14.33 14.02
C ARG A 230 21.85 -15.77 13.80
N PHE A 231 22.31 -16.42 12.73
CA PHE A 231 21.96 -17.81 12.38
C PHE A 231 22.77 -18.89 13.10
N ASP A 232 23.97 -18.58 13.60
CA ASP A 232 24.78 -19.48 14.41
C ASP A 232 24.09 -19.78 15.75
N LYS A 233 23.24 -18.86 16.24
CA LYS A 233 22.42 -19.04 17.45
C LYS A 233 21.23 -19.97 17.26
N ILE A 234 20.83 -20.22 16.02
CA ILE A 234 19.58 -20.94 15.73
C ILE A 234 19.91 -22.31 15.13
N GLU A 235 20.77 -23.05 15.83
CA GLU A 235 20.99 -24.46 15.54
C GLU A 235 19.66 -25.21 15.66
N GLY A 236 19.27 -25.95 14.60
CA GLY A 236 18.03 -26.74 14.58
C GLY A 236 16.85 -26.09 13.88
N ILE A 237 17.01 -24.98 13.15
CA ILE A 237 15.96 -24.52 12.21
C ILE A 237 15.70 -25.61 11.15
N THR A 238 14.44 -26.04 11.06
CA THR A 238 13.93 -26.94 10.02
C THR A 238 13.26 -26.14 8.91
N ASP A 239 13.01 -26.78 7.76
CA ASP A 239 12.24 -26.18 6.67
C ASP A 239 10.80 -25.83 7.10
N GLU A 240 10.24 -26.57 8.06
CA GLU A 240 8.92 -26.30 8.64
C GLU A 240 8.91 -24.98 9.42
N HIS A 241 9.93 -24.74 10.25
CA HIS A 241 10.09 -23.45 10.95
C HIS A 241 10.17 -22.29 9.96
N VAL A 242 10.98 -22.42 8.89
CA VAL A 242 11.07 -21.40 7.84
C VAL A 242 9.70 -21.17 7.18
N GLN A 243 8.95 -22.23 6.88
CA GLN A 243 7.64 -22.08 6.26
C GLN A 243 6.63 -21.40 7.18
N MET A 244 6.67 -21.66 8.49
CA MET A 244 5.85 -20.95 9.47
C MET A 244 6.17 -19.45 9.49
N THR A 245 7.42 -19.05 9.32
CA THR A 245 7.80 -17.62 9.38
C THR A 245 7.17 -16.78 8.28
N LYS A 246 6.82 -17.40 7.13
CA LYS A 246 6.18 -16.71 6.00
C LYS A 246 4.81 -16.13 6.35
N ILE A 247 4.10 -16.68 7.35
CA ILE A 247 2.79 -16.15 7.77
C ILE A 247 2.90 -14.78 8.45
N PHE A 248 4.10 -14.40 8.93
CA PHE A 248 4.41 -13.08 9.48
C PHE A 248 4.76 -12.05 8.40
N LEU A 249 4.96 -12.50 7.16
CA LEU A 249 5.35 -11.63 6.06
C LEU A 249 4.12 -11.07 5.35
N ILE A 250 4.25 -9.82 4.88
CA ILE A 250 3.23 -9.22 4.01
C ILE A 250 3.09 -10.04 2.71
N PRO A 251 1.93 -9.99 2.03
CA PRO A 251 1.69 -10.81 0.82
C PRO A 251 2.79 -10.69 -0.24
N SER A 252 3.34 -9.50 -0.47
CA SER A 252 4.41 -9.26 -1.45
C SER A 252 5.74 -10.00 -1.16
N LEU A 253 5.95 -10.49 0.07
CA LEU A 253 7.15 -11.21 0.48
C LEU A 253 6.94 -12.73 0.63
N ARG A 254 5.69 -13.21 0.73
CA ARG A 254 5.40 -14.62 1.05
C ARG A 254 5.87 -15.61 -0.03
N ASP A 255 5.79 -15.18 -1.28
CA ASP A 255 6.08 -16.00 -2.45
C ASP A 255 7.52 -15.83 -2.96
N LEU A 256 8.40 -15.16 -2.21
CA LEU A 256 9.80 -15.01 -2.59
C LEU A 256 10.51 -16.38 -2.60
N ARG A 257 10.99 -16.76 -3.78
CA ARG A 257 11.72 -18.00 -4.08
C ARG A 257 13.19 -17.75 -4.37
N THR A 258 13.57 -16.55 -4.81
CA THR A 258 14.94 -16.23 -5.22
C THR A 258 15.39 -14.82 -4.85
N GLY A 259 16.71 -14.59 -4.70
CA GLY A 259 17.27 -13.28 -4.40
C GLY A 259 17.10 -12.26 -5.55
N ALA A 260 16.93 -12.73 -6.78
CA ALA A 260 16.61 -11.87 -7.92
C ALA A 260 15.23 -11.22 -7.77
N GLU A 261 14.28 -11.84 -7.06
CA GLU A 261 12.95 -11.27 -6.80
C GLU A 261 13.00 -10.11 -5.79
N LEU A 262 14.02 -10.05 -4.93
CA LEU A 262 14.21 -8.96 -3.95
C LEU A 262 14.43 -7.59 -4.63
N SER A 263 15.09 -7.57 -5.78
CA SER A 263 15.28 -6.34 -6.55
C SER A 263 14.00 -5.93 -7.30
N TYR A 264 13.12 -6.87 -7.65
CA TYR A 264 11.85 -6.58 -8.31
C TYR A 264 10.77 -6.05 -7.36
N ILE A 265 10.79 -6.43 -6.08
CA ILE A 265 9.85 -5.89 -5.09
C ILE A 265 10.22 -4.48 -4.61
N SER A 266 11.44 -4.05 -4.92
CA SER A 266 11.92 -2.69 -4.64
C SER A 266 11.63 -1.79 -5.84
N GLU A 267 10.59 -0.97 -5.76
CA GLU A 267 10.20 -0.09 -6.86
C GLU A 267 9.77 1.30 -6.34
N LEU A 268 9.90 2.29 -7.23
CA LEU A 268 9.18 3.55 -7.09
C LEU A 268 7.77 3.37 -7.62
N THR A 269 6.78 3.48 -6.74
CA THR A 269 5.38 3.38 -7.15
C THR A 269 4.51 4.38 -6.43
N THR A 270 3.42 4.76 -7.08
CA THR A 270 2.35 5.52 -6.43
C THR A 270 1.60 4.59 -5.49
N VAL A 271 1.51 4.98 -4.23
CA VAL A 271 0.81 4.26 -3.16
C VAL A 271 -0.13 5.20 -2.42
N THR A 272 -1.17 4.63 -1.82
CA THR A 272 -2.03 5.35 -0.87
C THR A 272 -1.75 4.83 0.54
N ILE A 273 -1.28 5.73 1.40
CA ILE A 273 -0.91 5.45 2.78
C ILE A 273 -2.08 5.78 3.69
N LEU A 274 -2.49 4.82 4.52
CA LEU A 274 -3.46 5.00 5.60
C LEU A 274 -2.75 4.81 6.94
N PHE A 275 -2.67 5.89 7.72
CA PHE A 275 -2.36 5.80 9.14
C PHE A 275 -3.67 5.80 9.93
N VAL A 276 -3.89 4.76 10.72
CA VAL A 276 -5.10 4.58 11.55
C VAL A 276 -4.68 4.60 13.00
N SER A 277 -5.09 5.61 13.75
CA SER A 277 -4.88 5.68 15.20
C SER A 277 -6.18 5.36 15.93
N LEU A 278 -6.14 4.34 16.78
CA LEU A 278 -7.21 4.00 17.71
C LEU A 278 -6.77 4.41 19.12
N MET A 279 -7.65 5.11 19.83
CA MET A 279 -7.40 5.55 21.21
C MET A 279 -8.31 4.79 22.16
N GLY A 280 -7.87 4.60 23.41
CA GLY A 280 -8.66 3.90 24.43
C GLY A 280 -8.54 2.38 24.39
N ILE A 281 -7.52 1.86 23.69
CA ILE A 281 -7.15 0.45 23.73
C ILE A 281 -6.10 0.28 24.82
N ASP A 282 -6.36 -0.62 25.76
CA ASP A 282 -5.37 -1.09 26.72
C ASP A 282 -4.54 -2.20 26.07
N ALA A 283 -3.22 -2.02 26.03
CA ALA A 283 -2.30 -2.97 25.45
C ALA A 283 -2.19 -4.28 26.25
N GLU A 284 -2.70 -4.31 27.49
CA GLU A 284 -2.76 -5.51 28.32
C GLU A 284 -4.10 -6.26 28.19
N GLU A 285 -5.09 -5.74 27.46
CA GLU A 285 -6.40 -6.39 27.26
C GLU A 285 -6.45 -7.20 25.95
N PRO A 286 -6.34 -8.55 25.99
CA PRO A 286 -6.25 -9.37 24.78
C PRO A 286 -7.45 -9.23 23.85
N GLN A 287 -8.66 -9.20 24.42
CA GLN A 287 -9.91 -9.30 23.65
C GLN A 287 -10.13 -8.07 22.77
N THR A 288 -9.89 -6.87 23.32
CA THR A 288 -10.05 -5.62 22.59
C THR A 288 -8.96 -5.48 21.53
N LEU A 289 -7.72 -5.86 21.87
CA LEU A 289 -6.58 -5.78 20.97
C LEU A 289 -6.74 -6.70 19.75
N ASP A 290 -7.07 -7.97 19.97
CA ASP A 290 -7.27 -8.98 18.92
C ASP A 290 -8.44 -8.60 18.01
N LYS A 291 -9.57 -8.20 18.62
CA LYS A 291 -10.76 -7.76 17.87
C LYS A 291 -10.49 -6.55 16.99
N THR A 292 -9.75 -5.55 17.48
CA THR A 292 -9.42 -4.35 16.70
C THR A 292 -8.45 -4.67 15.57
N PHE A 293 -7.46 -5.53 15.82
CA PHE A 293 -6.57 -6.05 14.80
C PHE A 293 -7.34 -6.75 13.67
N ASP A 294 -8.22 -7.69 14.00
CA ASP A 294 -9.03 -8.43 13.02
C ASP A 294 -9.93 -7.51 12.20
N LEU A 295 -10.54 -6.51 12.85
CA LEU A 295 -11.37 -5.53 12.16
C LEU A 295 -10.58 -4.71 11.14
N VAL A 296 -9.39 -4.20 11.51
CA VAL A 296 -8.53 -3.44 10.60
C VAL A 296 -8.01 -4.33 9.47
N LEU A 297 -7.54 -5.54 9.79
CA LEU A 297 -7.04 -6.50 8.81
C LEU A 297 -8.12 -6.88 7.79
N ALA A 298 -9.34 -7.18 8.25
CA ALA A 298 -10.46 -7.52 7.39
C ALA A 298 -10.88 -6.34 6.50
N CYS A 299 -10.93 -5.12 7.04
CA CYS A 299 -11.26 -3.93 6.23
C CYS A 299 -10.19 -3.67 5.16
N ALA A 300 -8.91 -3.73 5.53
CA ALA A 300 -7.81 -3.56 4.58
C ALA A 300 -7.90 -4.59 3.45
N LYS A 301 -8.00 -5.88 3.79
CA LYS A 301 -8.11 -6.97 2.81
C LYS A 301 -9.31 -6.84 1.89
N SER A 302 -10.48 -6.49 2.43
CA SER A 302 -11.71 -6.35 1.63
C SER A 302 -11.62 -5.29 0.54
N GLN A 303 -10.72 -4.32 0.69
CA GLN A 303 -10.51 -3.24 -0.26
C GLN A 303 -9.23 -3.44 -1.10
N GLY A 304 -8.46 -4.51 -0.87
CA GLY A 304 -7.18 -4.78 -1.55
C GLY A 304 -5.98 -4.07 -0.94
N GLY A 305 -6.09 -3.59 0.30
CA GLY A 305 -5.00 -2.98 1.07
C GLY A 305 -4.20 -4.00 1.86
N VAL A 306 -2.94 -3.67 2.13
CA VAL A 306 -2.02 -4.49 2.92
C VAL A 306 -1.79 -3.82 4.27
N LEU A 307 -2.09 -4.53 5.36
CA LEU A 307 -1.65 -4.13 6.69
C LEU A 307 -0.13 -4.35 6.78
N ASN A 308 0.65 -3.27 6.82
CA ASN A 308 2.10 -3.33 6.83
C ASN A 308 2.65 -3.40 8.26
N LYS A 309 2.14 -2.55 9.17
CA LYS A 309 2.63 -2.45 10.56
C LYS A 309 1.52 -2.10 11.55
N MET A 310 1.77 -2.48 12.80
CA MET A 310 1.04 -2.02 13.98
C MET A 310 2.05 -1.59 15.03
N LEU A 311 1.78 -0.47 15.71
CA LEU A 311 2.55 0.03 16.84
C LEU A 311 1.60 0.22 18.03
N LEU A 312 1.99 -0.29 19.19
CA LEU A 312 1.26 -0.09 20.45
C LEU A 312 1.87 1.04 21.26
N PHE A 313 0.99 1.78 21.93
CA PHE A 313 1.29 2.82 22.90
C PHE A 313 0.40 2.61 24.13
N ASP A 314 0.73 3.24 25.25
CA ASP A 314 0.05 2.99 26.55
C ASP A 314 -1.48 3.11 26.53
N LYS A 315 -2.04 3.93 25.62
CA LYS A 315 -3.49 4.18 25.52
C LYS A 315 -4.02 4.14 24.10
N GLY A 316 -3.39 3.35 23.23
CA GLY A 316 -3.85 3.23 21.86
C GLY A 316 -2.90 2.46 20.97
N CYS A 317 -3.31 2.31 19.73
CA CYS A 317 -2.50 1.67 18.71
C CYS A 317 -2.55 2.47 17.41
N THR A 318 -1.51 2.32 16.61
CA THR A 318 -1.43 2.90 15.27
C THR A 318 -1.17 1.80 14.26
N TYR A 319 -2.00 1.72 13.23
CA TYR A 319 -1.81 0.84 12.09
C TYR A 319 -1.33 1.63 10.88
N LEU A 320 -0.46 1.00 10.10
CA LEU A 320 -0.04 1.43 8.78
C LEU A 320 -0.62 0.46 7.74
N VAL A 321 -1.60 0.94 6.99
CA VAL A 321 -2.19 0.22 5.86
C VAL A 321 -1.74 0.87 4.56
N VAL A 322 -1.34 0.07 3.57
CA VAL A 322 -0.83 0.56 2.29
C VAL A 322 -1.61 -0.06 1.14
N PHE A 323 -2.05 0.79 0.21
CA PHE A 323 -2.64 0.39 -1.06
C PHE A 323 -1.67 0.72 -2.20
N GLY A 324 -1.65 -0.12 -3.24
CA GLY A 324 -0.75 0.08 -4.38
C GLY A 324 0.65 -0.51 -4.23
N LEU A 325 0.87 -1.40 -3.25
CA LEU A 325 2.12 -2.14 -3.13
C LEU A 325 2.37 -3.03 -4.37
N PRO A 326 3.62 -3.41 -4.67
CA PRO A 326 3.93 -4.30 -5.78
C PRO A 326 3.13 -5.60 -5.66
N GLY A 327 2.46 -5.97 -6.76
CA GLY A 327 1.55 -7.13 -6.83
C GLY A 327 0.11 -6.86 -6.35
N GLN A 328 -0.14 -5.73 -5.68
CA GLN A 328 -1.43 -5.35 -5.07
C GLN A 328 -1.93 -3.98 -5.56
N LYS A 329 -1.66 -3.64 -6.83
CA LYS A 329 -2.00 -2.33 -7.42
C LYS A 329 -3.39 -2.34 -8.06
N HIS A 330 -4.15 -1.27 -7.81
CA HIS A 330 -5.42 -1.01 -8.46
C HIS A 330 -5.47 0.43 -9.00
N PRO A 331 -6.18 0.68 -10.12
CA PRO A 331 -6.30 2.04 -10.67
C PRO A 331 -6.93 3.05 -9.69
N ASP A 332 -7.73 2.56 -8.75
CA ASP A 332 -8.60 3.27 -7.83
C ASP A 332 -8.15 3.18 -6.36
N ASP A 333 -6.88 2.85 -6.10
CA ASP A 333 -6.32 2.65 -4.75
C ASP A 333 -6.60 3.82 -3.78
N ALA A 334 -6.64 5.06 -4.28
CA ALA A 334 -6.99 6.24 -3.46
C ALA A 334 -8.45 6.18 -2.96
N ALA A 335 -9.38 5.78 -3.81
CA ALA A 335 -10.80 5.62 -3.45
C ALA A 335 -11.01 4.41 -2.55
N ARG A 336 -10.36 3.28 -2.84
CA ARG A 336 -10.34 2.08 -1.99
C ARG A 336 -9.82 2.38 -0.59
N GLY A 337 -8.76 3.18 -0.48
CA GLY A 337 -8.23 3.67 0.79
C GLY A 337 -9.27 4.45 1.59
N LEU A 338 -9.99 5.39 0.98
CA LEU A 338 -11.05 6.16 1.66
C LEU A 338 -12.23 5.29 2.10
N LEU A 339 -12.62 4.30 1.29
CA LEU A 339 -13.68 3.35 1.64
C LEU A 339 -13.24 2.45 2.80
N CYS A 340 -12.00 1.93 2.77
CA CYS A 340 -11.39 1.20 3.88
C CYS A 340 -11.42 2.01 5.17
N ALA A 341 -10.97 3.27 5.10
CA ALA A 341 -11.00 4.18 6.24
C ALA A 341 -12.42 4.36 6.78
N ASN A 342 -13.42 4.57 5.91
CA ASN A 342 -14.81 4.65 6.32
C ASN A 342 -15.30 3.37 7.02
N ASP A 343 -14.94 2.20 6.53
CA ASP A 343 -15.36 0.92 7.12
C ASP A 343 -14.70 0.70 8.49
N ILE A 344 -13.43 1.07 8.63
CA ILE A 344 -12.72 1.08 9.92
C ILE A 344 -13.43 2.00 10.91
N ILE A 345 -13.74 3.25 10.55
CA ILE A 345 -14.48 4.19 11.42
C ILE A 345 -15.82 3.60 11.86
N LYS A 346 -16.60 3.04 10.92
CA LYS A 346 -17.93 2.49 11.21
C LYS A 346 -17.86 1.31 12.18
N LYS A 347 -17.04 0.30 11.88
CA LYS A 347 -16.93 -0.91 12.69
C LYS A 347 -16.31 -0.65 14.07
N HIS A 348 -15.37 0.30 14.18
CA HIS A 348 -14.80 0.64 15.50
C HIS A 348 -15.77 1.44 16.38
N ARG A 349 -16.63 2.27 15.78
CA ARG A 349 -17.72 2.93 16.54
C ARG A 349 -18.74 1.94 17.10
N GLU A 350 -18.99 0.82 16.42
CA GLU A 350 -19.86 -0.26 16.93
C GLU A 350 -19.31 -0.93 18.20
N ILE A 351 -18.02 -0.77 18.49
CA ILE A 351 -17.35 -1.27 19.70
C ILE A 351 -16.87 -0.14 20.61
N ASP A 352 -17.47 1.06 20.48
CA ASP A 352 -17.18 2.26 21.28
C ASP A 352 -15.73 2.74 21.24
N LEU A 353 -15.04 2.51 20.12
CA LEU A 353 -13.68 3.00 19.89
C LEU A 353 -13.67 4.10 18.83
N ASN A 354 -12.97 5.19 19.16
CA ASN A 354 -12.75 6.29 18.24
C ASN A 354 -11.46 6.09 17.44
N ALA A 355 -11.60 6.24 16.13
CA ALA A 355 -10.51 6.12 15.17
C ALA A 355 -10.24 7.48 14.51
N SER A 356 -8.96 7.85 14.39
CA SER A 356 -8.48 8.99 13.62
C SER A 356 -7.62 8.47 12.47
N ILE A 357 -7.95 8.84 11.23
CA ILE A 357 -7.30 8.30 10.04
C ILE A 357 -6.72 9.43 9.18
N GLY A 358 -5.42 9.34 8.89
CA GLY A 358 -4.73 10.21 7.96
C GLY A 358 -4.37 9.46 6.67
N ILE A 359 -4.68 10.06 5.52
CA ILE A 359 -4.49 9.46 4.20
C ILE A 359 -3.68 10.37 3.29
N ALA A 360 -2.66 9.83 2.63
CA ALA A 360 -1.95 10.56 1.58
C ALA A 360 -1.59 9.63 0.43
N THR A 361 -1.69 10.14 -0.80
CA THR A 361 -1.35 9.40 -2.02
C THR A 361 -0.19 10.06 -2.74
N GLY A 362 0.76 9.25 -3.23
CA GLY A 362 1.82 9.71 -4.12
C GLY A 362 2.94 8.70 -4.29
N THR A 363 3.97 9.10 -5.03
CA THR A 363 5.12 8.25 -5.33
C THR A 363 6.00 8.08 -4.09
N CYS A 364 6.22 6.83 -3.70
CA CYS A 364 7.10 6.43 -2.62
C CYS A 364 8.07 5.36 -3.14
N TYR A 365 9.19 5.21 -2.44
CA TYR A 365 9.99 3.99 -2.54
C TYR A 365 9.34 2.90 -1.69
N CYS A 366 9.03 1.76 -2.30
CA CYS A 366 8.54 0.58 -1.62
C CYS A 366 9.58 -0.51 -1.81
N GLY A 367 10.17 -1.01 -0.74
CA GLY A 367 11.29 -1.93 -0.86
C GLY A 367 11.87 -2.38 0.48
N ILE A 368 13.00 -3.06 0.38
CA ILE A 368 13.69 -3.63 1.53
C ILE A 368 14.65 -2.62 2.14
N VAL A 369 14.62 -2.50 3.47
CA VAL A 369 15.51 -1.66 4.28
C VAL A 369 16.12 -2.51 5.40
N GLY A 370 17.40 -2.31 5.70
CA GLY A 370 18.09 -2.94 6.82
C GLY A 370 19.34 -3.71 6.42
N HIS A 371 19.83 -4.53 7.34
CA HIS A 371 21.05 -5.33 7.19
C HIS A 371 20.73 -6.72 6.64
N ILE A 372 21.65 -7.40 5.94
CA ILE A 372 21.39 -8.74 5.35
C ILE A 372 20.88 -9.79 6.35
N LEU A 373 21.22 -9.64 7.63
CA LEU A 373 20.75 -10.52 8.71
C LEU A 373 19.40 -10.08 9.31
N ARG A 374 18.97 -8.84 9.08
CA ARG A 374 17.71 -8.28 9.60
C ARG A 374 17.20 -7.12 8.73
N GLN A 375 16.10 -7.35 8.04
CA GLN A 375 15.51 -6.46 7.04
C GLN A 375 14.01 -6.30 7.21
N GLU A 376 13.43 -5.22 6.71
CA GLU A 376 11.98 -5.08 6.59
C GLU A 376 11.58 -4.55 5.22
N TYR A 377 10.41 -5.01 4.76
CA TYR A 377 9.74 -4.36 3.65
C TYR A 377 8.93 -3.17 4.16
N THR A 378 9.34 -1.98 3.73
CA THR A 378 8.74 -0.73 4.19
C THR A 378 8.51 0.23 3.03
N VAL A 379 7.79 1.30 3.33
CA VAL A 379 7.48 2.37 2.40
C VAL A 379 8.10 3.65 2.90
N ILE A 380 8.88 4.30 2.04
CA ILE A 380 9.62 5.52 2.34
C ILE A 380 9.20 6.60 1.36
N GLY A 381 8.80 7.75 1.91
CA GLY A 381 8.48 8.92 1.12
C GLY A 381 7.78 9.98 1.95
N ASN A 382 7.78 11.22 1.43
CA ASN A 382 7.14 12.34 2.10
C ASN A 382 5.63 12.12 2.35
N ARG A 383 4.96 11.30 1.52
CA ARG A 383 3.53 10.96 1.70
C ARG A 383 3.27 10.10 2.94
N VAL A 384 4.21 9.23 3.31
CA VAL A 384 4.12 8.45 4.56
C VAL A 384 4.12 9.41 5.76
N ASN A 385 5.07 10.35 5.77
CA ASN A 385 5.17 11.37 6.82
C ASN A 385 3.93 12.28 6.84
N LEU A 386 3.45 12.72 5.67
CA LEU A 386 2.26 13.55 5.56
C LEU A 386 1.03 12.85 6.17
N ALA A 387 0.77 11.59 5.81
CA ALA A 387 -0.36 10.81 6.34
C ALA A 387 -0.30 10.68 7.88
N ALA A 388 0.88 10.37 8.44
CA ALA A 388 1.07 10.29 9.89
C ALA A 388 0.81 11.65 10.58
N ARG A 389 1.30 12.76 10.00
CA ARG A 389 1.16 14.10 10.59
C ARG A 389 -0.26 14.63 10.51
N ILE A 390 -0.98 14.42 9.40
CA ILE A 390 -2.38 14.87 9.30
C ILE A 390 -3.30 14.09 10.24
N MET A 391 -3.06 12.78 10.42
CA MET A 391 -3.78 11.95 11.40
C MET A 391 -3.72 12.56 12.81
N VAL A 392 -2.52 13.01 13.22
CA VAL A 392 -2.31 13.59 14.56
C VAL A 392 -2.80 15.04 14.64
N LYS A 393 -2.60 15.84 13.58
CA LYS A 393 -2.88 17.29 13.63
C LYS A 393 -4.36 17.63 13.51
N TYR A 394 -5.17 16.75 12.92
CA TYR A 394 -6.59 16.96 12.65
C TYR A 394 -7.51 15.93 13.33
N ARG A 395 -7.16 15.47 14.54
CA ARG A 395 -7.92 14.48 15.34
C ARG A 395 -9.42 14.77 15.55
N ASN A 396 -9.89 15.99 15.31
CA ASN A 396 -11.31 16.32 15.39
C ASN A 396 -12.11 15.75 14.22
N GLU A 397 -11.43 15.39 13.13
CA GLU A 397 -12.03 14.80 11.94
C GLU A 397 -11.61 13.33 11.84
N PRO A 398 -12.56 12.40 11.59
CA PRO A 398 -12.26 10.97 11.62
C PRO A 398 -11.39 10.53 10.43
N ILE A 399 -11.56 11.16 9.26
CA ILE A 399 -10.84 10.82 8.04
C ILE A 399 -10.35 12.10 7.38
N VAL A 400 -9.03 12.25 7.29
CA VAL A 400 -8.36 13.43 6.78
C VAL A 400 -7.38 13.01 5.69
N LEU A 401 -7.34 13.76 4.59
CA LEU A 401 -6.58 13.38 3.41
C LEU A 401 -5.88 14.57 2.74
N ASP A 402 -4.83 14.27 1.98
CA ASP A 402 -4.14 15.26 1.16
C ASP A 402 -4.89 15.57 -0.16
N SER A 403 -4.43 16.60 -0.86
CA SER A 403 -5.03 17.01 -2.14
C SER A 403 -4.93 15.94 -3.22
N THR A 404 -3.86 15.13 -3.21
CA THR A 404 -3.65 14.09 -4.22
C THR A 404 -4.70 12.99 -4.09
N THR A 405 -4.92 12.50 -2.87
CA THR A 405 -5.96 11.53 -2.57
C THR A 405 -7.34 12.09 -2.96
N TYR A 406 -7.63 13.36 -2.68
CA TYR A 406 -8.89 14.01 -3.08
C TYR A 406 -9.06 14.00 -4.60
N HIS A 407 -8.08 14.48 -5.36
CA HIS A 407 -8.19 14.54 -6.83
C HIS A 407 -8.32 13.17 -7.48
N LEU A 408 -7.67 12.14 -6.93
CA LEU A 408 -7.72 10.77 -7.45
C LEU A 408 -8.99 10.00 -7.06
N SER A 409 -9.80 10.53 -6.14
CA SER A 409 -10.99 9.81 -5.61
C SER A 409 -12.30 10.57 -5.77
N ARG A 410 -12.27 11.90 -5.95
CA ARG A 410 -13.50 12.71 -6.07
C ARG A 410 -14.40 12.31 -7.22
N GLU A 411 -13.82 11.81 -8.31
CA GLU A 411 -14.58 11.40 -9.49
C GLU A 411 -15.37 10.11 -9.25
N SER A 412 -14.82 9.17 -8.46
CA SER A 412 -15.46 7.90 -8.14
C SER A 412 -16.31 7.94 -6.88
N LEU A 413 -16.07 8.89 -5.97
CA LEU A 413 -16.78 9.00 -4.69
C LEU A 413 -17.73 10.19 -4.58
N GLY A 414 -17.61 11.19 -5.46
CA GLY A 414 -18.42 12.41 -5.43
C GLY A 414 -17.79 13.55 -4.66
N ASP A 415 -17.84 14.75 -5.23
CA ASP A 415 -17.23 15.94 -4.63
C ASP A 415 -17.92 16.36 -3.32
N ASP A 416 -19.21 16.02 -3.17
CA ASP A 416 -20.03 16.27 -1.98
C ASP A 416 -19.60 15.47 -0.74
N CYS A 417 -18.80 14.42 -0.93
CA CYS A 417 -18.20 13.65 0.16
C CYS A 417 -16.96 14.32 0.77
N PHE A 418 -16.48 15.43 0.20
CA PHE A 418 -15.26 16.11 0.63
C PHE A 418 -15.54 17.54 1.07
N TYR A 419 -14.76 18.01 2.05
CA TYR A 419 -14.70 19.43 2.39
C TYR A 419 -13.29 19.81 2.81
N GLN A 420 -12.87 21.00 2.42
CA GLN A 420 -11.54 21.50 2.68
C GLN A 420 -11.40 21.93 4.15
N LEU A 421 -10.28 21.55 4.77
CA LEU A 421 -9.91 21.94 6.12
C LEU A 421 -8.94 23.13 6.12
N PRO A 422 -8.91 23.93 7.20
CA PRO A 422 -7.91 24.99 7.35
C PRO A 422 -6.49 24.43 7.44
N CYS A 423 -5.55 25.02 6.69
CA CYS A 423 -4.16 24.59 6.71
C CYS A 423 -3.52 24.83 8.09
N ARG A 424 -2.77 23.83 8.59
CA ARG A 424 -2.03 23.87 9.85
C ARG A 424 -0.57 23.56 9.60
N LYS A 425 0.34 24.30 10.23
CA LYS A 425 1.77 23.97 10.22
C LYS A 425 2.03 22.63 10.91
N MET A 426 2.85 21.80 10.29
CA MET A 426 3.24 20.48 10.77
C MET A 426 4.77 20.37 10.77
N LYS A 427 5.32 19.67 11.77
CA LYS A 427 6.77 19.50 11.91
C LYS A 427 7.32 18.65 10.75
N GLY A 428 8.37 19.15 10.09
CA GLY A 428 9.00 18.45 8.96
C GLY A 428 8.10 18.33 7.74
N ILE A 429 7.18 19.28 7.55
CA ILE A 429 6.37 19.41 6.34
C ILE A 429 6.46 20.85 5.83
N GLU A 430 7.15 21.08 4.73
CA GLU A 430 7.33 22.42 4.14
C GLU A 430 6.03 22.96 3.52
N SER A 431 5.34 22.14 2.72
CA SER A 431 4.07 22.48 2.08
C SER A 431 3.16 21.27 2.03
N ALA A 432 2.16 21.25 2.91
CA ALA A 432 1.16 20.19 2.97
C ALA A 432 0.12 20.26 1.83
N GLY A 433 0.09 21.37 1.08
CA GLY A 433 -0.99 21.67 0.14
C GLY A 433 -2.34 21.86 0.83
N TYR A 434 -3.42 21.65 0.08
CA TYR A 434 -4.76 21.63 0.63
C TYR A 434 -5.05 20.29 1.32
N ILE A 435 -5.66 20.37 2.50
CA ILE A 435 -6.09 19.21 3.29
C ILE A 435 -7.60 19.16 3.25
N TYR A 436 -8.15 17.95 3.12
CA TYR A 436 -9.59 17.71 3.06
C TYR A 436 -9.99 16.74 4.17
N ALA A 437 -11.25 16.79 4.56
CA ALA A 437 -11.92 15.74 5.30
C ALA A 437 -12.85 14.96 4.38
N PHE A 438 -13.04 13.68 4.67
CA PHE A 438 -13.94 12.79 3.92
C PHE A 438 -15.09 12.30 4.79
N ARG A 439 -16.32 12.41 4.27
CA ARG A 439 -17.53 11.92 4.92
C ARG A 439 -18.55 11.48 3.89
N ILE A 440 -18.82 10.17 3.84
CA ILE A 440 -19.87 9.62 2.98
C ILE A 440 -21.22 10.15 3.45
N ARG A 441 -21.86 10.99 2.64
CA ARG A 441 -23.29 11.32 2.76
C ARG A 441 -24.04 10.27 1.94
N THR A 442 -24.86 9.44 2.61
CA THR A 442 -25.77 8.43 2.03
C THR A 442 -25.39 7.86 0.65
N LYS A 443 -24.83 6.63 0.64
CA LYS A 443 -24.55 5.72 -0.50
C LYS A 443 -24.91 6.30 -1.88
N SER A 444 -24.13 7.25 -2.36
CA SER A 444 -24.34 7.84 -3.69
C SER A 444 -23.36 7.21 -4.67
N ILE A 445 -23.90 6.54 -5.69
CA ILE A 445 -23.14 5.98 -6.81
C ILE A 445 -22.61 7.14 -7.61
N VAL A 446 -21.31 7.40 -7.58
CA VAL A 446 -20.73 8.43 -8.45
C VAL A 446 -20.21 7.76 -9.71
N VAL A 447 -20.83 8.14 -10.81
CA VAL A 447 -20.46 7.71 -12.16
C VAL A 447 -19.16 8.43 -12.48
N ALA A 448 -18.02 7.75 -12.30
CA ALA A 448 -16.72 8.33 -12.61
C ALA A 448 -16.65 8.69 -14.10
N GLU A 449 -16.77 9.97 -14.48
CA GLU A 449 -16.84 10.51 -15.84
C GLU A 449 -15.86 9.89 -16.83
N SER A 450 -14.72 9.41 -16.34
CA SER A 450 -13.64 8.69 -17.02
C SER A 450 -14.13 7.93 -18.25
N SER A 451 -14.04 8.60 -19.40
CA SER A 451 -13.71 7.92 -20.65
C SER A 451 -12.53 7.01 -20.30
N VAL A 452 -12.70 5.69 -20.38
CA VAL A 452 -11.60 4.76 -20.15
C VAL A 452 -10.59 5.03 -21.27
N GLN A 453 -9.63 5.92 -21.01
CA GLN A 453 -8.53 6.18 -21.91
C GLN A 453 -7.59 5.00 -21.75
N PHE A 454 -7.77 4.01 -22.61
CA PHE A 454 -6.78 2.96 -22.71
C PHE A 454 -5.50 3.58 -23.29
N ALA A 455 -4.47 3.72 -22.45
CA ALA A 455 -3.14 4.10 -22.91
C ALA A 455 -2.56 2.96 -23.77
N GLU A 456 -1.89 3.32 -24.87
CA GLU A 456 -1.24 2.35 -25.73
C GLU A 456 -0.14 1.62 -24.92
N PRO A 457 -0.19 0.28 -24.83
CA PRO A 457 0.69 -0.44 -23.93
C PRO A 457 2.15 -0.42 -24.40
N VAL A 458 3.08 -0.27 -23.45
CA VAL A 458 4.52 -0.42 -23.69
C VAL A 458 4.80 -1.88 -24.05
N SER A 459 5.47 -2.10 -25.21
CA SER A 459 5.72 -3.40 -25.83
C SER A 459 6.08 -4.53 -24.85
N VAL A 460 5.16 -5.47 -24.63
CA VAL A 460 5.40 -6.69 -23.85
C VAL A 460 5.84 -7.80 -24.81
N THR A 461 7.03 -8.37 -24.59
CA THR A 461 7.62 -9.43 -25.43
C THR A 461 7.13 -10.85 -25.11
N LYS A 462 6.30 -11.02 -24.06
CA LYS A 462 5.65 -12.29 -23.69
C LYS A 462 4.13 -12.11 -23.74
N GLY A 463 3.43 -12.87 -24.59
CA GLY A 463 1.96 -12.87 -24.70
C GLY A 463 1.36 -12.77 -26.11
N GLU A 464 2.16 -12.92 -27.18
CA GLU A 464 1.62 -12.89 -28.55
C GLU A 464 0.61 -14.02 -28.82
N ASP A 465 0.86 -15.23 -28.31
CA ASP A 465 -0.04 -16.39 -28.50
C ASP A 465 -1.41 -16.19 -27.84
N ASP A 466 -1.45 -15.68 -26.60
CA ASP A 466 -2.71 -15.43 -25.88
C ASP A 466 -3.50 -14.26 -26.50
N LYS A 467 -2.78 -13.27 -27.05
CA LYS A 467 -3.38 -12.18 -27.82
C LYS A 467 -4.04 -12.73 -29.08
N GLU A 468 -3.38 -13.61 -29.84
CA GLU A 468 -3.97 -14.21 -31.04
C GLU A 468 -5.21 -15.05 -30.72
N LYS A 469 -5.21 -15.80 -29.61
CA LYS A 469 -6.38 -16.54 -29.12
C LYS A 469 -7.54 -15.61 -28.74
N LEU A 470 -7.29 -14.54 -28.00
CA LEU A 470 -8.33 -13.56 -27.66
C LEU A 470 -8.93 -12.92 -28.92
N LEU A 471 -8.07 -12.54 -29.87
CA LEU A 471 -8.48 -11.94 -31.14
C LEU A 471 -9.31 -12.91 -31.99
N SER A 472 -8.98 -14.21 -32.00
CA SER A 472 -9.76 -15.22 -32.72
C SER A 472 -11.13 -15.43 -32.06
N CYS A 473 -11.20 -15.48 -30.73
CA CYS A 473 -12.45 -15.53 -29.96
C CYS A 473 -13.33 -14.29 -30.16
N LEU A 474 -12.75 -13.10 -30.26
CA LEU A 474 -13.50 -11.89 -30.55
C LEU A 474 -14.07 -11.92 -31.97
N LYS A 475 -13.25 -12.33 -32.95
CA LYS A 475 -13.66 -12.45 -34.35
C LYS A 475 -14.79 -13.45 -34.54
N SER A 476 -14.78 -14.59 -33.84
CA SER A 476 -15.91 -15.53 -33.86
C SER A 476 -17.18 -14.89 -33.29
N LEU A 477 -17.10 -14.18 -32.16
CA LEU A 477 -18.26 -13.50 -31.58
C LEU A 477 -18.81 -12.38 -32.47
N PHE A 478 -17.99 -11.75 -33.31
CA PHE A 478 -18.43 -10.72 -34.25
C PHE A 478 -19.15 -11.28 -35.48
N GLN A 479 -19.03 -12.58 -35.78
CA GLN A 479 -19.74 -13.22 -36.90
C GLN A 479 -21.17 -13.59 -36.49
N GLU A 480 -22.16 -13.13 -37.26
CA GLU A 480 -23.59 -13.39 -37.00
C GLU A 480 -23.94 -14.88 -36.96
N GLU A 481 -23.37 -15.68 -37.87
CA GLU A 481 -23.62 -17.12 -37.94
C GLU A 481 -23.15 -17.86 -36.68
N GLU A 482 -21.96 -17.53 -36.18
CA GLU A 482 -21.41 -18.14 -34.97
C GLU A 482 -22.13 -17.64 -33.72
N ARG A 483 -22.45 -16.34 -33.65
CA ARG A 483 -23.26 -15.78 -32.57
C ARG A 483 -24.63 -16.44 -32.49
N SER A 484 -25.28 -16.69 -33.62
CA SER A 484 -26.58 -17.36 -33.69
C SER A 484 -26.49 -18.81 -33.21
N LYS A 485 -25.40 -19.53 -33.53
CA LYS A 485 -25.13 -20.88 -33.02
C LYS A 485 -24.90 -20.89 -31.50
N ILE A 486 -24.14 -19.93 -30.97
CA ILE A 486 -23.86 -19.78 -29.53
C ILE A 486 -25.14 -19.47 -28.76
N LEU A 487 -25.97 -18.55 -29.26
CA LEU A 487 -27.26 -18.23 -28.66
C LEU A 487 -28.23 -19.43 -28.72
N GLY A 488 -28.22 -20.18 -29.83
CA GLY A 488 -29.03 -21.39 -30.01
C GLY A 488 -28.65 -22.54 -29.07
N SER A 489 -27.41 -22.59 -28.58
CA SER A 489 -26.95 -23.56 -27.57
C SER A 489 -27.19 -23.11 -26.13
N GLY A 490 -27.82 -21.95 -25.91
CA GLY A 490 -28.08 -21.39 -24.59
C GLY A 490 -26.89 -20.71 -23.92
N LEU A 491 -25.74 -20.62 -24.61
CA LEU A 491 -24.57 -19.90 -24.15
C LEU A 491 -24.71 -18.40 -24.42
N LYS A 492 -24.24 -17.57 -23.48
CA LYS A 492 -24.19 -16.12 -23.66
C LYS A 492 -22.86 -15.74 -24.30
N PRO A 493 -22.82 -14.84 -25.30
CA PRO A 493 -21.59 -14.42 -25.97
C PRO A 493 -20.78 -13.48 -25.07
N VAL A 494 -20.21 -14.02 -24.00
CA VAL A 494 -19.41 -13.31 -23.00
C VAL A 494 -17.99 -13.85 -23.04
N ILE A 495 -17.01 -12.97 -23.18
CA ILE A 495 -15.61 -13.30 -22.95
C ILE A 495 -15.24 -12.84 -21.55
N VAL A 496 -14.73 -13.76 -20.75
CA VAL A 496 -14.20 -13.46 -19.41
C VAL A 496 -12.68 -13.59 -19.47
N VAL A 497 -11.96 -12.51 -19.16
CA VAL A 497 -10.50 -12.52 -19.02
C VAL A 497 -10.17 -12.57 -17.53
N GLN A 498 -9.69 -13.72 -17.06
CA GLN A 498 -9.33 -13.94 -15.66
C GLN A 498 -7.83 -14.20 -15.51
N GLY A 499 -7.25 -13.79 -14.40
CA GLY A 499 -5.84 -13.97 -14.09
C GLY A 499 -5.44 -13.25 -12.81
N ILE A 500 -4.20 -13.41 -12.38
CA ILE A 500 -3.64 -12.69 -11.22
C ILE A 500 -3.51 -11.18 -11.49
N SER A 501 -3.37 -10.38 -10.44
CA SER A 501 -3.10 -8.93 -10.58
C SER A 501 -1.80 -8.69 -11.35
N ASN A 502 -1.73 -7.61 -12.13
CA ASN A 502 -0.60 -7.26 -13.01
C ASN A 502 -0.23 -8.28 -14.11
N SER A 503 -1.07 -9.28 -14.40
CA SER A 503 -0.83 -10.23 -15.52
C SER A 503 -1.11 -9.66 -16.92
N GLY A 504 -1.32 -8.34 -17.04
CA GLY A 504 -1.66 -7.70 -18.31
C GLY A 504 -3.13 -7.85 -18.75
N LYS A 505 -4.10 -8.11 -17.86
CA LYS A 505 -5.53 -8.25 -18.25
C LYS A 505 -6.08 -7.03 -18.99
N ASN A 506 -5.71 -5.83 -18.54
CA ASN A 506 -6.12 -4.57 -19.16
C ASN A 506 -5.57 -4.43 -20.59
N TYR A 507 -4.41 -5.03 -20.89
CA TYR A 507 -3.84 -5.10 -22.23
C TYR A 507 -4.76 -5.88 -23.19
N TYR A 508 -5.26 -7.05 -22.76
CA TYR A 508 -6.18 -7.83 -23.57
C TYR A 508 -7.53 -7.13 -23.78
N MET A 509 -8.06 -6.47 -22.74
CA MET A 509 -9.28 -5.66 -22.87
C MET A 509 -9.11 -4.51 -23.88
N TYR A 510 -7.97 -3.81 -23.86
CA TYR A 510 -7.66 -2.75 -24.82
C TYR A 510 -7.73 -3.24 -26.27
N TYR A 511 -7.05 -4.34 -26.59
CA TYR A 511 -7.09 -4.88 -27.95
C TYR A 511 -8.49 -5.32 -28.35
N GLY A 512 -9.26 -5.89 -27.43
CA GLY A 512 -10.64 -6.24 -27.68
C GLY A 512 -11.51 -5.04 -28.06
N VAL A 513 -11.33 -3.93 -27.35
CA VAL A 513 -11.97 -2.65 -27.68
C VAL A 513 -11.51 -2.14 -29.05
N CYS A 514 -10.20 -2.10 -29.32
CA CYS A 514 -9.69 -1.62 -30.61
C CYS A 514 -10.18 -2.43 -31.81
N GLU A 515 -10.29 -3.76 -31.69
CA GLU A 515 -10.84 -4.58 -32.78
C GLU A 515 -12.34 -4.38 -32.96
N ALA A 516 -13.10 -4.28 -31.86
CA ALA A 516 -14.52 -3.99 -31.92
C ALA A 516 -14.80 -2.62 -32.60
N GLU A 517 -13.99 -1.60 -32.28
CA GLU A 517 -14.04 -0.28 -32.94
C GLU A 517 -13.74 -0.37 -34.45
N LYS A 518 -12.73 -1.15 -34.87
CA LYS A 518 -12.41 -1.34 -36.30
C LYS A 518 -13.56 -1.96 -37.09
N ILE A 519 -14.37 -2.78 -36.45
CA ILE A 519 -15.52 -3.46 -37.05
C ILE A 519 -16.78 -2.57 -37.00
N GLY A 520 -16.74 -1.45 -36.28
CA GLY A 520 -17.82 -0.48 -36.19
C GLY A 520 -18.83 -0.75 -35.07
N TYR A 521 -18.47 -1.54 -34.05
CA TYR A 521 -19.31 -1.72 -32.87
C TYR A 521 -19.25 -0.49 -31.97
N LYS A 522 -20.41 -0.10 -31.40
CA LYS A 522 -20.47 0.89 -30.31
C LYS A 522 -19.90 0.27 -29.04
N ILE A 523 -18.90 0.92 -28.45
CA ILE A 523 -18.24 0.45 -27.23
C ILE A 523 -18.80 1.19 -26.03
N CYS A 524 -19.25 0.44 -25.02
CA CYS A 524 -19.61 0.96 -23.71
C CYS A 524 -18.67 0.35 -22.67
N CYS A 525 -17.92 1.18 -21.95
CA CYS A 525 -17.00 0.76 -20.92
C CYS A 525 -17.48 1.26 -19.56
N CYS A 526 -17.35 0.43 -18.53
CA CYS A 526 -17.52 0.84 -17.14
C CYS A 526 -16.45 0.20 -16.26
N CYS A 527 -16.06 0.88 -15.20
CA CYS A 527 -15.21 0.34 -14.15
C CYS A 527 -16.07 0.06 -12.91
N THR A 528 -15.89 -1.11 -12.29
CA THR A 528 -16.62 -1.50 -11.08
C THR A 528 -15.66 -1.61 -9.91
N LEU A 529 -16.05 -1.08 -8.76
CA LEU A 529 -15.33 -1.25 -7.51
C LEU A 529 -15.72 -2.59 -6.87
N GLU A 530 -14.82 -3.17 -6.09
CA GLU A 530 -15.07 -4.45 -5.40
C GLU A 530 -16.21 -4.37 -4.38
N THR A 531 -16.43 -3.18 -3.82
CA THR A 531 -17.56 -2.88 -2.94
C THR A 531 -18.92 -3.03 -3.61
N TYR A 532 -19.00 -2.92 -4.95
CA TYR A 532 -20.24 -3.11 -5.70
C TYR A 532 -20.69 -4.58 -5.74
N ARG A 533 -19.85 -5.53 -5.31
CA ARG A 533 -20.18 -6.97 -5.28
C ARG A 533 -21.36 -7.29 -4.38
N GLY A 534 -21.55 -6.52 -3.30
CA GLY A 534 -22.66 -6.72 -2.34
C GLY A 534 -23.96 -6.00 -2.71
N GLU A 535 -23.94 -5.13 -3.71
CA GLU A 535 -25.06 -4.26 -4.07
C GLU A 535 -25.72 -4.78 -5.38
N PRO A 536 -27.00 -5.20 -5.33
CA PRO A 536 -27.69 -5.75 -6.50
C PRO A 536 -27.69 -4.79 -7.68
N PHE A 537 -27.39 -5.32 -8.88
CA PHE A 537 -27.49 -4.63 -10.17
C PHE A 537 -26.57 -3.44 -10.42
N MET A 538 -25.65 -3.12 -9.52
CA MET A 538 -24.73 -1.99 -9.65
C MET A 538 -23.98 -1.94 -10.98
N THR A 539 -23.32 -3.04 -11.37
CA THR A 539 -22.58 -3.12 -12.63
C THR A 539 -23.47 -2.85 -13.85
N ILE A 540 -24.69 -3.39 -13.84
CA ILE A 540 -25.64 -3.22 -14.94
C ILE A 540 -26.18 -1.79 -14.96
N GLY A 541 -26.46 -1.19 -13.79
CA GLY A 541 -26.86 0.21 -13.67
C GLY A 541 -25.81 1.16 -14.24
N LEU A 542 -24.53 0.95 -13.93
CA LEU A 542 -23.42 1.73 -14.49
C LEU A 542 -23.34 1.61 -16.01
N LEU A 543 -23.50 0.40 -16.55
CA LEU A 543 -23.53 0.19 -18.00
C LEU A 543 -24.70 0.95 -18.65
N ILE A 544 -25.89 0.84 -18.09
CA ILE A 544 -27.08 1.50 -18.65
C ILE A 544 -26.96 3.01 -18.58
N GLN A 545 -26.45 3.57 -17.48
CA GLN A 545 -26.16 5.01 -17.38
C GLN A 545 -25.27 5.48 -18.54
N ARG A 546 -24.26 4.68 -18.91
CA ARG A 546 -23.40 5.00 -20.06
C ARG A 546 -24.09 4.82 -21.39
N MET A 547 -24.93 3.81 -21.54
CA MET A 547 -25.69 3.61 -22.78
C MET A 547 -26.72 4.72 -23.02
N LEU A 548 -27.24 5.31 -21.94
CA LEU A 548 -28.16 6.46 -21.96
C LEU A 548 -27.43 7.81 -21.89
N ASP A 549 -26.10 7.83 -22.02
CA ASP A 549 -25.27 9.03 -21.96
C ASP A 549 -25.55 9.92 -20.75
N MET A 550 -25.82 9.34 -19.58
CA MET A 550 -26.06 10.08 -18.33
C MET A 550 -24.77 10.64 -17.75
N SER A 551 -24.79 11.91 -17.35
CA SER A 551 -23.67 12.59 -16.71
C SER A 551 -23.95 12.90 -15.22
N PRO A 552 -22.93 12.85 -14.34
CA PRO A 552 -23.06 13.27 -12.94
C PRO A 552 -23.53 14.72 -12.74
N GLN A 553 -23.33 15.57 -13.75
CA GLN A 553 -23.64 17.00 -13.71
C GLN A 553 -25.13 17.26 -14.03
N GLU A 554 -25.82 16.27 -14.59
CA GLU A 554 -27.23 16.38 -14.97
C GLU A 554 -28.13 16.35 -13.75
N SER A 555 -29.18 17.17 -13.78
CA SER A 555 -30.23 17.24 -12.79
C SER A 555 -31.05 15.95 -12.71
N VAL A 556 -31.71 15.74 -11.58
CA VAL A 556 -32.62 14.60 -11.35
C VAL A 556 -33.67 14.50 -12.45
N GLN A 557 -34.21 15.63 -12.90
CA GLN A 557 -35.24 15.68 -13.94
C GLN A 557 -34.70 15.25 -15.32
N GLU A 558 -33.48 15.67 -15.68
CA GLU A 558 -32.84 15.27 -16.93
C GLU A 558 -32.57 13.76 -16.97
N ARG A 559 -32.13 13.17 -15.85
CA ARG A 559 -31.93 11.72 -15.73
C ARG A 559 -33.24 10.95 -15.81
N GLN A 560 -34.30 11.46 -15.17
CA GLN A 560 -35.64 10.86 -15.28
C GLN A 560 -36.15 10.85 -16.71
N GLN A 561 -35.97 11.96 -17.42
CA GLN A 561 -36.39 12.08 -18.81
C GLN A 561 -35.68 11.05 -19.70
N LYS A 562 -34.37 10.86 -19.55
CA LYS A 562 -33.61 9.83 -20.29
C LYS A 562 -34.10 8.40 -20.02
N ILE A 563 -34.50 8.10 -18.78
CA ILE A 563 -35.07 6.79 -18.43
C ILE A 563 -36.44 6.60 -19.09
N LEU A 564 -37.28 7.64 -19.10
CA LEU A 564 -38.60 7.61 -19.71
C LEU A 564 -38.51 7.48 -21.24
N GLU A 565 -37.53 8.13 -21.88
CA GLU A 565 -37.27 8.00 -23.32
C GLU A 565 -36.75 6.61 -23.70
N ALA A 566 -36.02 5.95 -22.80
CA ALA A 566 -35.47 4.62 -23.02
C ALA A 566 -36.46 3.47 -22.79
N LEU A 567 -37.65 3.76 -22.23
CA LEU A 567 -38.69 2.77 -21.94
C LEU A 567 -39.94 3.03 -22.81
N PRO A 568 -40.58 1.98 -23.34
CA PRO A 568 -41.92 2.12 -23.91
C PRO A 568 -42.89 2.60 -22.81
N GLY A 569 -43.89 3.41 -23.14
CA GLY A 569 -44.86 3.89 -22.12
C GLY A 569 -45.57 2.76 -21.36
N GLY A 570 -45.97 3.01 -20.11
CA GLY A 570 -46.76 2.08 -19.29
C GLY A 570 -46.04 1.40 -18.11
N PHE A 571 -44.85 1.86 -17.73
CA PHE A 571 -44.08 1.33 -16.58
C PHE A 571 -44.00 2.28 -15.37
N ASP A 572 -44.84 3.32 -15.32
CA ASP A 572 -44.75 4.40 -14.32
C ASP A 572 -44.76 3.88 -12.87
N SER A 573 -45.50 2.80 -12.61
CA SER A 573 -45.60 2.16 -11.29
C SER A 573 -44.35 1.38 -10.84
N GLN A 574 -43.38 1.12 -11.72
CA GLN A 574 -42.19 0.31 -11.45
C GLN A 574 -40.89 1.15 -11.49
N LEU A 575 -40.96 2.40 -11.95
CA LEU A 575 -39.78 3.27 -12.11
C LEU A 575 -39.08 3.61 -10.78
N TYR A 576 -39.77 3.47 -9.63
CA TYR A 576 -39.16 3.68 -8.31
C TYR A 576 -37.96 2.75 -8.05
N LEU A 577 -37.91 1.58 -8.69
CA LEU A 577 -36.79 0.62 -8.60
C LEU A 577 -35.47 1.21 -9.11
N PHE A 578 -35.54 2.27 -9.92
CA PHE A 578 -34.40 2.97 -10.49
C PHE A 578 -33.91 4.15 -9.66
N ASN A 579 -34.66 4.58 -8.63
CA ASN A 579 -34.32 5.75 -7.82
C ASN A 579 -32.90 5.66 -7.24
N HIS A 580 -32.55 4.52 -6.64
CA HIS A 580 -31.23 4.28 -6.05
C HIS A 580 -30.13 4.08 -7.10
N LEU A 581 -30.45 3.43 -8.22
CA LEU A 581 -29.47 3.06 -9.24
C LEU A 581 -29.07 4.25 -10.11
N PHE A 582 -30.02 5.14 -10.42
CA PHE A 582 -29.84 6.24 -11.40
C PHE A 582 -29.95 7.64 -10.80
N HIS A 583 -30.15 7.76 -9.47
CA HIS A 583 -30.36 9.04 -8.77
C HIS A 583 -31.53 9.83 -9.31
N VAL A 584 -32.67 9.13 -9.37
CA VAL A 584 -33.95 9.66 -9.84
C VAL A 584 -34.99 9.62 -8.73
N GLN A 585 -36.08 10.37 -8.86
CA GLN A 585 -37.12 10.50 -7.85
C GLN A 585 -38.49 10.16 -8.43
N PHE A 586 -38.67 8.90 -8.83
CA PHE A 586 -39.98 8.40 -9.24
C PHE A 586 -40.85 8.08 -8.02
N PRO A 587 -42.17 8.29 -8.08
CA PRO A 587 -43.08 7.98 -6.99
C PRO A 587 -42.99 6.50 -6.60
N SER A 588 -42.62 6.22 -5.36
CA SER A 588 -42.72 4.88 -4.79
C SER A 588 -44.15 4.66 -4.30
N PRO A 589 -44.75 3.48 -4.48
CA PRO A 589 -46.00 3.17 -3.81
C PRO A 589 -45.78 3.14 -2.29
N ASP A 590 -46.77 3.57 -1.51
CA ASP A 590 -46.78 3.46 -0.05
C ASP A 590 -46.84 1.97 0.34
N LEU A 591 -45.70 1.31 0.55
CA LEU A 591 -45.68 -0.16 0.69
C LEU A 591 -45.06 -0.66 1.99
N VAL A 592 -45.93 -1.33 2.75
CA VAL A 592 -45.61 -2.37 3.73
C VAL A 592 -45.32 -3.66 2.94
N ASN A 593 -44.08 -4.19 3.05
CA ASN A 593 -43.61 -5.51 2.59
C ASN A 593 -43.78 -5.86 1.10
N ILE A 594 -42.87 -5.37 0.25
CA ILE A 594 -42.63 -5.93 -1.10
C ILE A 594 -41.53 -7.01 -0.99
N ASP A 595 -41.73 -8.17 -1.64
CA ASP A 595 -40.75 -9.26 -1.74
C ASP A 595 -39.50 -8.82 -2.55
N GLU A 596 -38.30 -9.03 -1.99
CA GLU A 596 -37.02 -8.75 -2.67
C GLU A 596 -36.87 -9.52 -3.99
N THR A 597 -37.42 -10.73 -4.06
CA THR A 597 -37.41 -11.56 -5.27
C THR A 597 -38.21 -10.92 -6.40
N TYR A 598 -39.35 -10.32 -6.05
CA TYR A 598 -40.18 -9.56 -6.99
C TYR A 598 -39.46 -8.32 -7.50
N MET A 599 -38.90 -7.50 -6.59
CA MET A 599 -38.14 -6.30 -6.98
C MET A 599 -36.97 -6.64 -7.91
N ARG A 600 -36.25 -7.73 -7.61
CA ARG A 600 -35.14 -8.22 -8.43
C ARG A 600 -35.58 -8.63 -9.83
N ASN A 601 -36.66 -9.41 -9.93
CA ASN A 601 -37.17 -9.87 -11.21
C ASN A 601 -37.70 -8.72 -12.07
N GLU A 602 -38.38 -7.76 -11.45
CA GLU A 602 -38.95 -6.62 -12.16
C GLU A 602 -37.86 -5.62 -12.60
N ALA A 603 -36.87 -5.32 -11.76
CA ALA A 603 -35.70 -4.53 -12.18
C ALA A 603 -34.97 -5.18 -13.37
N MET A 604 -34.77 -6.50 -13.33
CA MET A 604 -34.16 -7.24 -14.43
C MET A 604 -35.01 -7.23 -15.70
N ARG A 605 -36.35 -7.20 -15.58
CA ARG A 605 -37.28 -7.04 -16.71
C ARG A 605 -37.12 -5.65 -17.33
N LEU A 606 -37.12 -4.60 -16.53
CA LEU A 606 -36.95 -3.21 -17.01
C LEU A 606 -35.61 -3.03 -17.73
N PHE A 607 -34.51 -3.57 -17.18
CA PHE A 607 -33.21 -3.52 -17.86
C PHE A 607 -33.24 -4.20 -19.22
N LYS A 608 -33.86 -5.39 -19.34
CA LYS A 608 -33.98 -6.09 -20.63
C LYS A 608 -34.77 -5.29 -21.67
N ILE A 609 -35.74 -4.49 -21.22
CA ILE A 609 -36.52 -3.62 -22.10
C ILE A 609 -35.64 -2.46 -22.58
N ILE A 610 -34.97 -1.76 -21.66
CA ILE A 610 -34.02 -0.69 -22.01
C ILE A 610 -32.99 -1.20 -23.02
N PHE A 611 -32.42 -2.41 -22.80
CA PHE A 611 -31.46 -3.00 -23.73
C PHE A 611 -32.01 -3.29 -25.13
N ARG A 612 -33.32 -3.55 -25.28
CA ARG A 612 -33.96 -3.84 -26.57
C ARG A 612 -34.36 -2.58 -27.33
N GLU A 613 -34.78 -1.54 -26.60
CA GLU A 613 -35.29 -0.29 -27.18
C GLU A 613 -34.19 0.74 -27.48
N LEU A 614 -32.93 0.42 -27.16
CA LEU A 614 -31.80 1.27 -27.53
C LEU A 614 -31.77 1.49 -29.05
N PRO A 615 -31.74 2.74 -29.51
CA PRO A 615 -31.82 3.04 -30.94
C PRO A 615 -30.60 2.49 -31.69
N GLU A 616 -30.85 1.79 -32.81
CA GLU A 616 -29.85 1.63 -33.87
C GLU A 616 -29.66 3.01 -34.53
N GLU A 617 -28.62 3.76 -34.15
CA GLU A 617 -28.30 5.00 -34.86
C GLU A 617 -27.92 4.70 -36.31
N LYS A 618 -28.66 5.30 -37.25
CA LYS A 618 -28.35 5.26 -38.68
C LYS A 618 -27.03 5.98 -38.96
N ASP A 619 -26.19 5.33 -39.76
CA ASP A 619 -24.94 5.77 -40.40
C ASP A 619 -24.48 7.22 -40.06
N PRO A 620 -23.35 7.43 -39.35
CA PRO A 620 -22.84 8.74 -38.93
C PRO A 620 -22.47 9.70 -40.09
N ARG A 621 -22.76 9.34 -41.34
CA ARG A 621 -22.55 10.18 -42.53
C ARG A 621 -23.64 11.21 -42.80
N GLN A 622 -24.75 11.24 -42.04
CA GLN A 622 -25.88 12.14 -42.35
C GLN A 622 -26.12 13.31 -41.38
N HIS A 623 -25.33 13.50 -40.32
CA HIS A 623 -25.44 14.69 -39.45
C HIS A 623 -24.08 15.40 -39.24
N PRO A 624 -23.89 16.63 -39.78
CA PRO A 624 -22.66 17.40 -39.58
C PRO A 624 -22.76 18.25 -38.31
N ALA A 625 -22.82 17.62 -37.15
CA ALA A 625 -22.69 18.32 -35.86
C ALA A 625 -22.32 17.32 -34.76
N LEU A 626 -21.06 16.88 -34.72
CA LEU A 626 -20.30 16.36 -33.56
C LEU A 626 -19.04 15.63 -34.06
N THR A 627 -18.13 16.38 -34.71
CA THR A 627 -16.75 15.94 -34.96
C THR A 627 -15.81 16.72 -34.04
N ARG A 628 -15.78 16.33 -32.76
CA ARG A 628 -14.65 16.61 -31.86
C ARG A 628 -14.30 15.31 -31.15
N GLY A 629 -13.50 14.50 -31.82
CA GLY A 629 -13.06 13.18 -31.35
C GLY A 629 -12.35 12.35 -32.43
N ALA A 630 -12.50 12.69 -33.71
CA ALA A 630 -11.82 12.02 -34.81
C ALA A 630 -10.54 12.77 -35.24
N SER A 631 -9.37 12.42 -34.68
CA SER A 631 -8.06 12.50 -35.35
C SER A 631 -6.91 12.14 -34.39
N ILE A 632 -6.67 10.86 -34.14
CA ILE A 632 -5.35 10.38 -33.66
C ILE A 632 -4.55 9.74 -34.82
N ALA A 633 -5.20 9.33 -35.92
CA ALA A 633 -4.53 8.71 -37.08
C ALA A 633 -4.17 9.67 -38.25
N ARG A 634 -4.39 11.00 -38.15
CA ARG A 634 -4.12 11.96 -39.24
C ARG A 634 -3.17 13.11 -38.93
N ARG A 635 -2.41 13.05 -37.83
CA ARG A 635 -1.36 14.05 -37.51
C ARG A 635 0.08 13.56 -37.62
N LEU A 636 0.32 12.48 -38.36
CA LEU A 636 1.67 12.04 -38.70
C LEU A 636 1.74 11.64 -40.17
N ARG A 637 1.78 12.64 -41.06
CA ARG A 637 2.46 12.55 -42.36
C ARG A 637 2.77 13.95 -42.88
N ILE A 638 4.07 14.25 -42.90
CA ILE A 638 4.76 15.21 -43.76
C ILE A 638 4.48 16.69 -43.42
N HIS A 639 5.36 17.27 -42.60
CA HIS A 639 5.90 18.59 -42.93
C HIS A 639 7.42 18.56 -42.78
N ASP A 640 8.06 18.92 -43.88
CA ASP A 640 9.48 18.94 -44.12
C ASP A 640 10.31 19.65 -43.05
N ALA A 641 11.46 19.04 -42.80
CA ALA A 641 12.62 19.68 -42.21
C ALA A 641 13.10 20.84 -43.09
N ARG A 642 12.75 22.09 -42.76
CA ARG A 642 13.49 23.28 -43.24
C ARG A 642 13.13 24.62 -42.58
N SER A 643 13.02 24.69 -41.25
CA SER A 643 13.13 25.97 -40.54
C SER A 643 13.20 25.76 -39.05
N PHE A 644 14.40 25.68 -38.47
CA PHE A 644 14.73 26.14 -37.11
C PHE A 644 16.25 25.97 -36.95
N ARG A 645 17.01 26.82 -37.65
CA ARG A 645 18.30 27.28 -37.15
C ARG A 645 17.99 28.56 -36.37
N GLN A 646 18.52 28.66 -35.15
CA GLN A 646 18.53 29.79 -34.21
C GLN A 646 17.69 29.58 -32.94
N SER A 647 18.31 28.93 -31.96
CA SER A 647 18.38 29.39 -30.56
C SER A 647 19.26 28.39 -29.82
N GLY A 648 20.47 28.84 -29.45
CA GLY A 648 21.46 27.99 -28.81
C GLY A 648 21.07 27.62 -27.38
N LEU A 649 21.32 26.36 -27.02
CA LEU A 649 21.58 25.80 -25.69
C LEU A 649 22.16 24.37 -25.90
N PRO A 650 23.01 23.86 -24.98
CA PRO A 650 24.06 22.89 -25.28
C PRO A 650 23.60 21.43 -25.42
N ARG A 651 24.42 20.68 -26.16
CA ARG A 651 24.32 19.23 -26.43
C ARG A 651 24.78 18.42 -25.22
N GLU A 652 24.01 17.39 -24.84
CA GLU A 652 24.55 16.18 -24.24
C GLU A 652 23.94 14.93 -24.91
N GLU A 653 24.74 13.89 -24.95
CA GLU A 653 24.76 12.81 -25.93
C GLU A 653 23.84 11.64 -25.54
N ILE A 654 23.12 11.08 -26.52
CA ILE A 654 22.58 9.72 -26.43
C ILE A 654 23.28 8.87 -27.50
N LEU A 655 24.25 8.08 -27.05
CA LEU A 655 24.82 6.95 -27.79
C LEU A 655 23.84 5.78 -27.73
N TYR A 656 23.25 5.40 -28.87
CA TYR A 656 22.72 4.05 -29.07
C TYR A 656 23.57 3.32 -30.11
N GLN A 657 24.38 2.38 -29.62
CA GLN A 657 25.08 1.42 -30.46
C GLN A 657 24.08 0.48 -31.15
N ARG A 658 24.20 0.42 -32.48
CA ARG A 658 23.71 -0.69 -33.32
C ARG A 658 24.44 -1.97 -32.93
N VAL A 659 23.71 -3.06 -32.69
CA VAL A 659 24.23 -4.40 -32.97
C VAL A 659 23.26 -5.15 -33.89
N SER A 660 23.90 -5.79 -34.85
CA SER A 660 23.48 -6.27 -36.14
C SER A 660 22.68 -7.57 -36.12
N ARG A 661 21.76 -7.66 -37.08
CA ARG A 661 21.24 -8.90 -37.67
C ARG A 661 22.36 -9.89 -37.99
N THR A 662 22.26 -11.12 -37.50
CA THR A 662 22.86 -12.29 -38.16
C THR A 662 22.08 -13.58 -37.89
N ARG A 663 21.62 -14.18 -39.01
CA ARG A 663 21.57 -15.62 -39.34
C ARG A 663 20.67 -16.58 -38.51
N ARG A 664 19.61 -17.02 -39.20
CA ARG A 664 18.92 -18.32 -39.01
C ARG A 664 19.90 -19.51 -38.97
N PRO A 665 19.53 -20.59 -38.27
CA PRO A 665 19.51 -21.88 -38.93
C PRO A 665 18.25 -22.74 -38.69
N ARG A 666 18.00 -23.53 -39.74
CA ARG A 666 17.20 -24.73 -40.02
C ARG A 666 16.39 -25.47 -38.93
N LYS A 667 15.17 -25.81 -39.37
CA LYS A 667 14.28 -26.95 -39.08
C LYS A 667 14.89 -28.16 -38.35
N GLY A 668 14.15 -28.64 -37.35
CA GLY A 668 14.16 -30.01 -36.84
C GLY A 668 12.75 -30.41 -36.37
N ASN A 669 12.26 -31.53 -36.86
CA ASN A 669 10.94 -32.11 -36.57
C ASN A 669 10.83 -32.63 -35.13
N GLY A 670 9.63 -32.54 -34.54
CA GLY A 670 9.27 -33.27 -33.32
C GLY A 670 7.77 -33.14 -33.02
N LYS A 671 7.02 -34.20 -33.31
CA LYS A 671 5.59 -34.39 -32.97
C LYS A 671 5.43 -34.55 -31.44
N PHE A 672 4.38 -33.98 -30.85
CA PHE A 672 3.27 -34.70 -30.19
C PHE A 672 2.52 -33.90 -29.09
N PHE A 673 1.19 -34.05 -29.16
CA PHE A 673 0.11 -34.03 -28.16
C PHE A 673 -0.40 -32.74 -27.49
N ASP A 674 -1.68 -32.53 -27.79
CA ASP A 674 -2.77 -31.89 -27.05
C ASP A 674 -2.75 -32.10 -25.52
N SER A 675 -3.11 -31.06 -24.76
CA SER A 675 -4.27 -31.05 -23.86
C SER A 675 -4.33 -29.76 -23.03
N PHE A 676 -5.57 -29.29 -22.80
CA PHE A 676 -6.06 -28.15 -22.00
C PHE A 676 -6.32 -26.82 -22.72
#